data_AF-A0A5N7Z6T6-F1
#
_entry.id   AF-A0A5N7Z6T6-F1
#
_cell.length_a   1.000
_cell.length_b   1.000
_cell.length_c   1.000
_cell.angle_alpha   90.00
_cell.angle_beta   90.00
_cell.angle_gamma   90.00
#
_symmetry.space_group_name_H-M   'P 1'
#
loop_
_entity.id
_entity.type
_entity.pdbx_description
1 polymer ?
#
loop_
_entity_poly.entity_id
_entity_poly.type
_entity_poly.pdbx_seq_one_letter_code
_entity_poly.pdbx_strand_id
1 'polypeptide(L)'
;MGKKIVSFLFSTRLMAFLFIFFAVAMAVGTFIENDYNTTTARILIYNTKWFEGIMAIFLINFFGNIKRYQLHKKEKWATLLLHLSFIFIILGAFITRYISYEGVMPIREGESSNQIFSDRTYLTVFVDGDYQGEMRRRTFEQRALFSPVTNNDFTISKKFNETPFEIRYKDFIMGAKEVIKPSEKGTLFLKLVESGDGTRHEHYLKEGEVQNIHNVLFAFNKPTDGAINIIKDGDKYSIKSPFEGNFMRMADQMKGDVAKDTVQDLMFRSLYNMGGTQFVLPEPAIKGVVAFESNNNFKDDKSDDALVLTVTVGNEEHEVTLLGARGKMGVPNSFKLGNLEFTMMYGSKVYETPFKIRLNDFVAEKYPGTEKSYSSFESKVTVLDGAEQRDERIYMNHILDYKGFRFFQSSFDPDEKGTVLSVNHDSWGTNMTYLGYFLLYIGLMAILFDKNSRFGDLKKKLEKVRTKKAKLLPLIALLLSFSGFAQNNHQHQMPTPKQIDSLLTKYKVSDEEAAKFGRLVIQDQGGRMKPINTFSSELLRKVSKQDHYKGMNSDQAFLSMTQFPQVWYNVPLIYMKKDNDSIHKLIGVSLGEKYAPLVSFFDERGNYKLAGVLDEAYKAAVPNQFQKDFIEADKKVNLLYSALSGQILKVFPVPNDPNNKWVSFLEVNEQTHTALDSIKNVIPYYLSSIDKAAISGDYKLSDSLLKGLENYQIKYGSKVRPSDKKIDTEILYNKYDIFK
;
A
#
# COMPACT_ATOMS: atom_id res chain seq x y z
N MET A 1 -1.56 45.06 -30.28
CA MET A 1 -2.08 43.89 -29.52
C MET A 1 -0.96 42.93 -29.07
N GLY A 2 -0.03 42.51 -29.96
CA GLY A 2 1.04 41.55 -29.65
C GLY A 2 1.96 41.89 -28.47
N LYS A 3 2.39 43.16 -28.31
CA LYS A 3 3.26 43.56 -27.17
C LYS A 3 2.60 43.33 -25.80
N LYS A 4 1.28 43.54 -25.68
CA LYS A 4 0.53 43.30 -24.43
C LYS A 4 0.47 41.80 -24.10
N ILE A 5 0.18 40.96 -25.10
CA ILE A 5 0.11 39.50 -24.95
C ILE A 5 1.47 38.93 -24.52
N VAL A 6 2.55 39.31 -25.20
CA VAL A 6 3.92 38.89 -24.86
C VAL A 6 4.30 39.34 -23.44
N SER A 7 3.94 40.57 -23.06
CA SER A 7 4.22 41.08 -21.71
C SER A 7 3.45 40.35 -20.61
N PHE A 8 2.27 39.80 -20.91
CA PHE A 8 1.49 38.98 -19.99
C PHE A 8 2.07 37.58 -19.85
N LEU A 9 2.36 36.94 -21.00
CA LEU A 9 2.93 35.58 -21.07
C LEU A 9 4.28 35.47 -20.35
N PHE A 10 5.08 36.54 -20.32
CA PHE A 10 6.39 36.57 -19.65
C PHE A 10 6.33 37.22 -18.26
N SER A 11 5.16 37.26 -17.63
CA SER A 11 5.01 37.89 -16.31
C SER A 11 5.21 36.89 -15.17
N THR A 12 5.80 37.35 -14.08
CA THR A 12 5.93 36.56 -12.84
C THR A 12 4.58 36.34 -12.14
N ARG A 13 3.60 37.21 -12.39
CA ARG A 13 2.22 37.03 -11.90
C ARG A 13 1.55 35.82 -12.56
N LEU A 14 1.67 35.71 -13.89
CA LEU A 14 1.20 34.53 -14.61
C LEU A 14 1.93 33.27 -14.13
N MET A 15 3.25 33.33 -13.95
CA MET A 15 4.03 32.21 -13.40
C MET A 15 3.50 31.74 -12.05
N ALA A 16 3.24 32.66 -11.10
CA ALA A 16 2.69 32.33 -9.80
C ALA A 16 1.29 31.70 -9.89
N PHE A 17 0.43 32.25 -10.76
CA PHE A 17 -0.89 31.67 -11.03
C PHE A 17 -0.79 30.25 -11.59
N LEU A 18 0.09 30.02 -12.56
CA LEU A 18 0.32 28.69 -13.14
C LEU A 18 0.81 27.70 -12.08
N PHE A 19 1.70 28.11 -11.17
CA PHE A 19 2.15 27.24 -10.07
C PHE A 19 1.02 26.86 -9.13
N ILE A 20 0.17 27.82 -8.74
CA ILE A 20 -0.99 27.55 -7.89
C ILE A 20 -1.97 26.63 -8.62
N PHE A 21 -2.30 26.94 -9.87
CA PHE A 21 -3.25 26.16 -10.65
C PHE A 21 -2.74 24.74 -10.91
N PHE A 22 -1.45 24.58 -11.23
CA PHE A 22 -0.81 23.28 -11.39
C PHE A 22 -0.81 22.47 -10.08
N ALA A 23 -0.52 23.10 -8.95
CA ALA A 23 -0.58 22.45 -7.63
C ALA A 23 -2.01 22.01 -7.26
N VAL A 24 -3.02 22.85 -7.52
CA VAL A 24 -4.43 22.50 -7.32
C VAL A 24 -4.84 21.35 -8.23
N ALA A 25 -4.47 21.38 -9.52
CA ALA A 25 -4.74 20.30 -10.46
C ALA A 25 -4.13 18.96 -10.01
N MET A 26 -2.88 18.97 -9.56
CA MET A 26 -2.23 17.76 -9.00
C MET A 26 -2.95 17.28 -7.72
N ALA A 27 -3.30 18.19 -6.81
CA ALA A 27 -4.02 17.82 -5.59
C ALA A 27 -5.38 17.18 -5.90
N VAL A 28 -6.15 17.75 -6.82
CA VAL A 28 -7.41 17.17 -7.31
C VAL A 28 -7.17 15.81 -7.96
N GLY A 29 -6.13 15.68 -8.78
CA GLY A 29 -5.73 14.40 -9.38
C GLY A 29 -5.43 13.32 -8.34
N THR A 30 -4.75 13.67 -7.25
CA THR A 30 -4.49 12.74 -6.13
C THR A 30 -5.76 12.30 -5.41
N PHE A 31 -6.73 13.19 -5.20
CA PHE A 31 -8.02 12.81 -4.61
C PHE A 31 -8.80 11.87 -5.54
N ILE A 32 -8.88 12.20 -6.84
CA ILE A 32 -9.54 11.34 -7.85
C ILE A 32 -8.88 9.96 -7.91
N GLU A 33 -7.54 9.90 -7.89
CA GLU A 33 -6.79 8.63 -7.92
C GLU A 33 -7.12 7.76 -6.71
N ASN A 34 -7.25 8.38 -5.55
CA ASN A 34 -7.59 7.64 -4.36
C ASN A 34 -9.04 7.15 -4.33
N ASP A 35 -9.98 8.00 -4.73
CA ASP A 35 -11.41 7.69 -4.64
C ASP A 35 -11.83 6.67 -5.70
N TYR A 36 -11.16 6.71 -6.86
CA TYR A 36 -11.33 5.77 -7.95
C TYR A 36 -10.04 4.98 -8.16
N ASN A 37 -9.22 5.39 -9.13
CA ASN A 37 -7.94 4.77 -9.45
C ASN A 37 -7.06 5.69 -10.30
N THR A 38 -5.80 5.26 -10.49
CA THR A 38 -4.80 5.96 -11.31
C THR A 38 -5.28 6.18 -12.75
N THR A 39 -6.01 5.24 -13.35
CA THR A 39 -6.54 5.36 -14.72
C THR A 39 -7.51 6.55 -14.83
N THR A 40 -8.43 6.68 -13.88
CA THR A 40 -9.40 7.77 -13.82
C THR A 40 -8.72 9.12 -13.65
N ALA A 41 -7.75 9.23 -12.73
CA ALA A 41 -6.98 10.46 -12.53
C ALA A 41 -6.15 10.84 -13.77
N ARG A 42 -5.59 9.85 -14.48
CA ARG A 42 -4.93 10.05 -15.77
C ARG A 42 -5.92 10.60 -16.80
N ILE A 43 -7.12 10.04 -16.94
CA ILE A 43 -8.12 10.51 -17.92
C ILE A 43 -8.54 11.96 -17.63
N LEU A 44 -8.88 12.28 -16.38
CA LEU A 44 -9.48 13.57 -16.02
C LEU A 44 -8.48 14.71 -15.84
N ILE A 45 -7.25 14.41 -15.41
CA ILE A 45 -6.23 15.43 -15.12
C ILE A 45 -4.99 15.20 -15.98
N TYR A 46 -4.20 14.15 -15.68
CA TYR A 46 -2.81 14.09 -16.14
C TYR A 46 -2.65 13.90 -17.65
N ASN A 47 -3.61 13.27 -18.34
CA ASN A 47 -3.58 13.05 -19.78
C ASN A 47 -4.34 14.09 -20.60
N THR A 48 -4.94 15.09 -19.96
CA THR A 48 -5.73 16.10 -20.64
C THR A 48 -4.88 17.13 -21.37
N LYS A 49 -5.44 17.68 -22.47
CA LYS A 49 -4.79 18.74 -23.25
C LYS A 49 -4.63 20.05 -22.51
N TRP A 50 -5.53 20.38 -21.58
CA TRP A 50 -5.40 21.59 -20.78
C TRP A 50 -4.24 21.49 -19.77
N PHE A 51 -4.02 20.31 -19.17
CA PHE A 51 -2.92 20.09 -18.24
C PHE A 51 -1.56 20.16 -18.97
N GLU A 52 -1.46 19.57 -20.17
CA GLU A 52 -0.32 19.77 -21.07
C GLU A 52 -0.14 21.25 -21.44
N GLY A 53 -1.25 21.95 -21.70
CA GLY A 53 -1.26 23.39 -21.99
C GLY A 53 -0.62 24.23 -20.89
N ILE A 54 -0.84 23.90 -19.62
CA ILE A 54 -0.18 24.57 -18.48
C ILE A 54 1.34 24.42 -18.60
N MET A 55 1.84 23.22 -18.85
CA MET A 55 3.28 22.95 -19.01
C MET A 55 3.88 23.70 -20.21
N ALA A 56 3.16 23.75 -21.33
CA ALA A 56 3.58 24.52 -22.50
C ALA A 56 3.66 26.02 -22.20
N ILE A 57 2.68 26.57 -21.48
CA ILE A 57 2.69 27.98 -21.08
C ILE A 57 3.82 28.25 -20.07
N PHE A 58 4.10 27.33 -19.14
CA PHE A 58 5.27 27.43 -18.26
C PHE A 58 6.56 27.51 -19.04
N LEU A 59 6.75 26.65 -20.04
CA LEU A 59 7.93 26.64 -20.89
C LEU A 59 8.13 28.01 -21.57
N ILE A 60 7.06 28.54 -22.19
CA ILE A 60 7.05 29.87 -22.82
C ILE A 60 7.38 30.96 -21.79
N ASN A 61 6.80 30.89 -20.59
CA ASN A 61 7.04 31.85 -19.51
C ASN A 61 8.51 31.84 -19.05
N PHE A 62 9.10 30.66 -18.81
CA PHE A 62 10.50 30.54 -18.38
C PHE A 62 11.47 31.06 -19.44
N PHE A 63 11.29 30.70 -20.72
CA PHE A 63 12.10 31.27 -21.81
C PHE A 63 11.97 32.79 -21.91
N GLY A 64 10.73 33.31 -21.82
CA GLY A 64 10.47 34.74 -21.86
C GLY A 64 11.13 35.51 -20.71
N ASN A 65 11.10 34.95 -19.50
CA ASN A 65 11.69 35.55 -18.30
C ASN A 65 13.21 35.68 -18.42
N ILE A 66 13.90 34.73 -19.07
CA ILE A 66 15.36 34.80 -19.30
C ILE A 66 15.73 36.09 -20.03
N LYS A 67 15.01 36.41 -21.12
CA LYS A 67 15.26 37.63 -21.89
C LYS A 67 14.75 38.88 -21.16
N ARG A 68 13.51 38.85 -20.64
CA ARG A 68 12.84 40.00 -20.00
C ARG A 68 13.61 40.52 -18.78
N TYR A 69 14.11 39.62 -17.94
CA TYR A 69 14.82 39.96 -16.71
C TYR A 69 16.35 39.90 -16.86
N GLN A 70 16.85 39.69 -18.09
CA GLN A 70 18.26 39.62 -18.44
C GLN A 70 19.02 38.62 -17.55
N LEU A 71 18.46 37.41 -17.38
CA LEU A 71 19.02 36.39 -16.48
C LEU A 71 20.37 35.84 -16.96
N HIS A 72 20.71 36.02 -18.24
CA HIS A 72 22.02 35.69 -18.82
C HIS A 72 23.18 36.51 -18.25
N LYS A 73 22.90 37.60 -17.50
CA LYS A 73 23.93 38.39 -16.84
C LYS A 73 24.60 37.61 -15.71
N LYS A 74 25.91 37.78 -15.55
CA LYS A 74 26.73 37.03 -14.58
C LYS A 74 26.21 37.17 -13.14
N GLU A 75 25.62 38.30 -12.79
CA GLU A 75 25.09 38.56 -11.44
C GLU A 75 23.81 37.77 -11.13
N LYS A 76 23.17 37.16 -12.14
CA LYS A 76 21.91 36.41 -12.01
C LYS A 76 22.04 34.95 -12.39
N TRP A 77 23.26 34.44 -12.53
CA TRP A 77 23.55 33.08 -12.98
C TRP A 77 22.81 32.00 -12.15
N ALA A 78 22.69 32.16 -10.84
CA ALA A 78 21.94 31.23 -9.98
C ALA A 78 20.43 31.19 -10.33
N THR A 79 19.84 32.36 -10.64
CA THR A 79 18.44 32.45 -11.06
C THR A 79 18.25 31.90 -12.48
N LEU A 80 19.23 32.08 -13.36
CA LEU A 80 19.24 31.47 -14.69
C LEU A 80 19.25 29.94 -14.61
N LEU A 81 20.11 29.37 -13.76
CA LEU A 81 20.16 27.92 -13.53
C LEU A 81 18.80 27.37 -13.09
N LEU A 82 18.10 28.06 -12.19
CA LEU A 82 16.75 27.69 -11.79
C LEU A 82 15.74 27.74 -12.95
N HIS A 83 15.86 28.68 -13.88
CA HIS A 83 14.96 28.70 -15.04
C HIS A 83 15.28 27.58 -16.03
N LEU A 84 16.57 27.35 -16.28
CA LEU A 84 17.02 26.26 -17.15
C LEU A 84 16.61 24.89 -16.58
N SER A 85 16.68 24.69 -15.26
CA SER A 85 16.27 23.44 -14.65
C SER A 85 14.80 23.12 -14.92
N PHE A 86 13.88 24.08 -14.71
CA PHE A 86 12.46 23.87 -15.02
C PHE A 86 12.22 23.63 -16.51
N ILE A 87 12.94 24.30 -17.40
CA ILE A 87 12.87 24.06 -18.85
C ILE A 87 13.28 22.61 -19.16
N PHE A 88 14.42 22.15 -18.65
CA PHE A 88 14.91 20.79 -18.87
C PHE A 88 13.99 19.72 -18.27
N ILE A 89 13.41 19.97 -17.09
CA ILE A 89 12.42 19.06 -16.47
C ILE A 89 11.17 18.94 -17.34
N ILE A 90 10.60 20.05 -17.81
CA ILE A 90 9.39 20.05 -18.64
C ILE A 90 9.65 19.39 -20.00
N LEU A 91 10.78 19.69 -20.64
CA LEU A 91 11.17 19.07 -21.92
C LEU A 91 11.44 17.57 -21.76
N GLY A 92 12.12 17.17 -20.68
CA GLY A 92 12.34 15.77 -20.35
C GLY A 92 11.02 15.02 -20.15
N ALA A 93 10.09 15.58 -19.37
CA ALA A 93 8.75 15.00 -19.18
C ALA A 93 7.96 14.87 -20.50
N PHE A 94 8.10 15.83 -21.41
CA PHE A 94 7.50 15.76 -22.75
C PHE A 94 8.08 14.58 -23.56
N ILE A 95 9.40 14.40 -23.56
CA ILE A 95 10.08 13.27 -24.22
C ILE A 95 9.59 11.95 -23.64
N THR A 96 9.63 11.78 -22.31
CA THR A 96 9.17 10.58 -21.61
C THR A 96 7.74 10.21 -21.99
N ARG A 97 6.86 11.20 -22.11
CA ARG A 97 5.43 10.98 -22.37
C ARG A 97 5.13 10.49 -23.79
N TYR A 98 5.81 11.06 -24.78
CA TYR A 98 5.47 10.92 -26.20
C TYR A 98 6.40 9.99 -26.98
N ILE A 99 7.65 9.86 -26.56
CA ILE A 99 8.68 9.09 -27.26
C ILE A 99 8.94 7.77 -26.53
N SER A 100 8.92 7.81 -25.20
CA SER A 100 9.33 6.68 -24.36
C SER A 100 8.16 5.76 -24.03
N TYR A 101 8.48 4.53 -23.63
CA TYR A 101 7.51 3.55 -23.16
C TYR A 101 8.00 2.83 -21.91
N GLU A 102 7.03 2.42 -21.12
CA GLU A 102 7.22 1.76 -19.83
C GLU A 102 6.34 0.50 -19.78
N GLY A 103 6.72 -0.43 -18.92
CA GLY A 103 5.99 -1.66 -18.73
C GLY A 103 6.55 -2.50 -17.60
N VAL A 104 6.07 -3.73 -17.53
CA VAL A 104 6.49 -4.73 -16.55
C VAL A 104 6.94 -6.00 -17.26
N MET A 105 7.92 -6.67 -16.69
CA MET A 105 8.44 -7.96 -17.11
C MET A 105 8.36 -8.92 -15.91
N PRO A 106 7.24 -9.65 -15.77
CA PRO A 106 7.14 -10.77 -14.83
C PRO A 106 8.02 -11.93 -15.29
N ILE A 107 8.78 -12.51 -14.36
CA ILE A 107 9.67 -13.66 -14.62
C ILE A 107 9.57 -14.62 -13.44
N ARG A 108 9.33 -15.90 -13.72
CA ARG A 108 9.36 -16.97 -12.71
C ARG A 108 10.79 -17.47 -12.50
N GLU A 109 11.07 -18.03 -11.33
CA GLU A 109 12.40 -18.58 -11.06
C GLU A 109 12.76 -19.69 -12.04
N GLY A 110 13.98 -19.64 -12.57
CA GLY A 110 14.48 -20.54 -13.62
C GLY A 110 14.09 -20.12 -15.05
N GLU A 111 13.06 -19.28 -15.21
CA GLU A 111 12.57 -18.85 -16.51
C GLU A 111 13.34 -17.64 -17.07
N SER A 112 13.27 -17.48 -18.39
CA SER A 112 13.83 -16.33 -19.10
C SER A 112 12.77 -15.60 -19.90
N SER A 113 12.77 -14.26 -19.86
CA SER A 113 11.83 -13.43 -20.61
C SER A 113 12.56 -12.35 -21.41
N ASN A 114 12.05 -12.06 -22.61
CA ASN A 114 12.34 -10.85 -23.38
C ASN A 114 11.09 -9.98 -23.58
N GLN A 115 9.99 -10.29 -22.90
CA GLN A 115 8.69 -9.66 -23.12
C GLN A 115 8.39 -8.63 -22.04
N ILE A 116 8.09 -7.40 -22.46
CA ILE A 116 7.66 -6.30 -21.61
C ILE A 116 6.19 -6.03 -21.90
N PHE A 117 5.34 -6.18 -20.89
CA PHE A 117 3.93 -5.80 -20.96
C PHE A 117 3.80 -4.31 -20.66
N SER A 118 3.29 -3.53 -21.61
CA SER A 118 3.14 -2.08 -21.46
C SER A 118 2.33 -1.70 -20.22
N ASP A 119 2.68 -0.58 -19.58
CA ASP A 119 1.88 0.05 -18.52
C ASP A 119 0.54 0.60 -19.04
N ARG A 120 0.37 0.68 -20.36
CA ARG A 120 -0.84 1.14 -21.05
C ARG A 120 -1.56 -0.06 -21.66
N THR A 121 -2.89 -0.02 -21.61
CA THR A 121 -3.73 -0.94 -22.34
C THR A 121 -4.04 -0.40 -23.74
N TYR A 122 -4.25 -1.33 -24.66
CA TYR A 122 -4.54 -1.07 -26.06
C TYR A 122 -5.69 -1.96 -26.51
N LEU A 123 -6.52 -1.41 -27.39
CA LEU A 123 -7.37 -2.19 -28.28
C LEU A 123 -6.55 -2.51 -29.52
N THR A 124 -6.18 -3.77 -29.70
CA THR A 124 -5.48 -4.26 -30.88
C THR A 124 -6.48 -4.96 -31.79
N VAL A 125 -6.50 -4.57 -33.06
CA VAL A 125 -7.40 -5.11 -34.07
C VAL A 125 -6.59 -5.58 -35.26
N PHE A 126 -6.76 -6.85 -35.59
CA PHE A 126 -6.34 -7.44 -36.85
C PHE A 126 -7.58 -7.64 -37.72
N VAL A 127 -7.51 -7.16 -38.96
CA VAL A 127 -8.54 -7.37 -39.97
C VAL A 127 -7.89 -8.11 -41.12
N ASP A 128 -8.32 -9.35 -41.32
CA ASP A 128 -7.88 -10.22 -42.39
C ASP A 128 -8.91 -10.24 -43.51
N GLY A 129 -8.45 -10.17 -44.75
CA GLY A 129 -9.32 -10.21 -45.92
C GLY A 129 -8.54 -10.41 -47.21
N ASP A 130 -9.26 -10.67 -48.29
CA ASP A 130 -8.67 -10.79 -49.62
C ASP A 130 -8.23 -9.41 -50.13
N TYR A 131 -6.97 -9.32 -50.53
CA TYR A 131 -6.41 -8.19 -51.25
C TYR A 131 -5.68 -8.70 -52.48
N GLN A 132 -6.24 -8.45 -53.66
CA GLN A 132 -5.68 -8.85 -54.95
C GLN A 132 -5.46 -10.38 -55.08
N GLY A 133 -6.35 -11.19 -54.49
CA GLY A 133 -6.29 -12.66 -54.56
C GLY A 133 -5.40 -13.32 -53.50
N GLU A 134 -4.81 -12.53 -52.59
CA GLU A 134 -4.05 -13.02 -51.45
C GLU A 134 -4.68 -12.57 -50.12
N MET A 135 -4.69 -13.44 -49.12
CA MET A 135 -5.07 -13.08 -47.76
C MET A 135 -4.02 -12.13 -47.17
N ARG A 136 -4.46 -10.92 -46.79
CA ARG A 136 -3.60 -9.90 -46.16
C ARG A 136 -4.21 -9.45 -44.84
N ARG A 137 -3.34 -9.06 -43.89
CA ARG A 137 -3.72 -8.54 -42.59
C ARG A 137 -3.51 -7.03 -42.52
N ARG A 138 -4.54 -6.30 -42.07
CA ARG A 138 -4.42 -4.90 -41.65
C ARG A 138 -4.46 -4.83 -40.13
N THR A 139 -3.38 -4.35 -39.54
CA THR A 139 -3.24 -4.17 -38.09
C THR A 139 -3.40 -2.71 -37.71
N PHE A 140 -4.10 -2.45 -36.61
CA PHE A 140 -4.00 -1.17 -35.93
C PHE A 140 -4.24 -1.33 -34.43
N GLU A 141 -3.67 -0.39 -33.68
CA GLU A 141 -3.75 -0.34 -32.23
C GLU A 141 -4.29 1.02 -31.83
N GLN A 142 -5.21 1.04 -30.87
CA GLN A 142 -5.68 2.27 -30.25
C GLN A 142 -5.38 2.20 -28.76
N ARG A 143 -4.74 3.26 -28.24
CA ARG A 143 -4.55 3.39 -26.80
C ARG A 143 -5.92 3.42 -26.12
N ALA A 144 -6.10 2.55 -25.16
CA ALA A 144 -7.34 2.38 -24.43
C ALA A 144 -7.13 2.83 -22.99
N LEU A 145 -7.86 3.86 -22.57
CA LEU A 145 -7.91 4.30 -21.18
C LEU A 145 -9.38 4.47 -20.86
N PHE A 146 -9.92 3.53 -20.11
CA PHE A 146 -11.34 3.51 -19.76
C PHE A 146 -11.49 3.64 -18.25
N SER A 147 -12.57 4.28 -17.83
CA SER A 147 -13.00 4.31 -16.44
C SER A 147 -14.53 4.27 -16.39
N PRO A 148 -15.14 3.50 -15.47
CA PRO A 148 -16.60 3.45 -15.35
C PRO A 148 -17.24 4.80 -15.01
N VAL A 149 -16.46 5.77 -14.52
CA VAL A 149 -16.94 7.10 -14.10
C VAL A 149 -16.57 8.22 -15.07
N THR A 150 -16.09 7.88 -16.27
CA THR A 150 -15.73 8.85 -17.31
C THR A 150 -16.42 8.54 -18.63
N ASN A 151 -16.41 9.51 -19.55
CA ASN A 151 -16.88 9.25 -20.92
C ASN A 151 -15.81 8.47 -21.70
N ASN A 152 -16.11 7.21 -21.98
CA ASN A 152 -15.24 6.28 -22.70
C ASN A 152 -15.56 6.19 -24.20
N ASP A 153 -16.56 6.93 -24.68
CA ASP A 153 -17.10 6.78 -26.03
C ASP A 153 -16.04 7.04 -27.12
N PHE A 154 -16.00 6.15 -28.12
CA PHE A 154 -15.15 6.29 -29.30
C PHE A 154 -15.74 5.53 -30.48
N THR A 155 -15.37 5.98 -31.68
CA THR A 155 -15.71 5.33 -32.94
C THR A 155 -14.47 5.27 -33.84
N ILE A 156 -14.20 4.09 -34.40
CA ILE A 156 -13.11 3.85 -35.34
C ILE A 156 -13.71 3.49 -36.69
N SER A 157 -13.67 4.42 -37.64
CA SER A 157 -14.07 4.17 -39.03
C SER A 157 -12.83 3.96 -39.89
N LYS A 158 -12.68 2.76 -40.46
CA LYS A 158 -11.58 2.40 -41.36
C LYS A 158 -12.11 1.57 -42.53
N LYS A 159 -11.22 1.16 -43.43
CA LYS A 159 -11.54 0.26 -44.54
C LYS A 159 -10.52 -0.84 -44.68
N PHE A 160 -10.91 -2.02 -45.16
CA PHE A 160 -9.99 -3.02 -45.66
C PHE A 160 -10.21 -3.13 -47.16
N ASN A 161 -9.17 -2.81 -47.95
CA ASN A 161 -9.33 -2.61 -49.40
C ASN A 161 -10.43 -1.55 -49.69
N GLU A 162 -11.54 -1.97 -50.32
CA GLU A 162 -12.73 -1.15 -50.57
C GLU A 162 -13.86 -1.37 -49.57
N THR A 163 -13.73 -2.32 -48.63
CA THR A 163 -14.78 -2.65 -47.66
C THR A 163 -14.65 -1.74 -46.43
N PRO A 164 -15.57 -0.80 -46.17
CA PRO A 164 -15.56 0.00 -44.95
C PRO A 164 -16.01 -0.84 -43.75
N PHE A 165 -15.43 -0.56 -42.59
CA PHE A 165 -15.86 -1.13 -41.32
C PHE A 165 -15.78 -0.08 -40.20
N GLU A 166 -16.65 -0.24 -39.23
CA GLU A 166 -16.75 0.64 -38.07
C GLU A 166 -16.65 -0.18 -36.78
N ILE A 167 -15.92 0.34 -35.79
CA ILE A 167 -15.86 -0.25 -34.45
C ILE A 167 -16.28 0.85 -33.48
N ARG A 168 -17.40 0.62 -32.79
CA ARG A 168 -17.95 1.53 -31.78
C ARG A 168 -17.79 0.97 -30.38
N TYR A 169 -17.48 1.87 -29.46
CA TYR A 169 -17.62 1.60 -28.03
C TYR A 169 -19.08 1.30 -27.68
N LYS A 170 -19.31 0.28 -26.86
CA LYS A 170 -20.62 0.00 -26.28
C LYS A 170 -20.61 0.10 -24.76
N ASP A 171 -19.67 -0.58 -24.10
CA ASP A 171 -19.58 -0.60 -22.63
C ASP A 171 -18.17 -0.95 -22.13
N PHE A 172 -17.86 -0.57 -20.89
CA PHE A 172 -16.64 -0.96 -20.19
C PHE A 172 -16.95 -1.34 -18.74
N ILE A 173 -16.62 -2.58 -18.39
CA ILE A 173 -16.91 -3.17 -17.09
C ILE A 173 -15.58 -3.40 -16.38
N MET A 174 -15.31 -2.59 -15.36
CA MET A 174 -14.11 -2.75 -14.53
C MET A 174 -14.27 -3.91 -13.55
N GLY A 175 -13.22 -4.73 -13.39
CA GLY A 175 -13.23 -5.88 -12.49
C GLY A 175 -14.36 -6.84 -12.86
N ALA A 176 -14.39 -7.22 -14.14
CA ALA A 176 -15.43 -8.01 -14.76
C ALA A 176 -15.49 -9.42 -14.14
N LYS A 177 -16.62 -9.71 -13.51
CA LYS A 177 -16.98 -11.03 -13.02
C LYS A 177 -17.97 -11.67 -13.98
N GLU A 178 -17.70 -12.91 -14.34
CA GLU A 178 -18.62 -13.70 -15.17
C GLU A 178 -19.94 -13.94 -14.42
N VAL A 179 -21.05 -13.69 -15.09
CA VAL A 179 -22.41 -13.94 -14.61
C VAL A 179 -23.26 -14.52 -15.74
N ILE A 180 -24.27 -15.32 -15.39
CA ILE A 180 -25.19 -15.87 -16.38
C ILE A 180 -26.47 -15.05 -16.35
N LYS A 181 -26.78 -14.36 -17.45
CA LYS A 181 -28.06 -13.63 -17.60
C LYS A 181 -29.11 -14.56 -18.21
N PRO A 182 -30.32 -14.68 -17.59
CA PRO A 182 -31.38 -15.54 -18.12
C PRO A 182 -31.75 -15.19 -19.58
N SER A 183 -31.87 -16.22 -20.41
CA SER A 183 -32.24 -16.07 -21.83
C SER A 183 -32.94 -17.32 -22.34
N GLU A 184 -34.10 -17.16 -22.98
CA GLU A 184 -34.89 -18.27 -23.51
C GLU A 184 -34.17 -19.07 -24.61
N LYS A 185 -33.27 -18.41 -25.35
CA LYS A 185 -32.42 -19.00 -26.40
C LYS A 185 -31.04 -19.41 -25.89
N GLY A 186 -30.78 -19.28 -24.59
CA GLY A 186 -29.51 -19.60 -23.95
C GLY A 186 -29.26 -21.10 -23.76
N THR A 187 -28.07 -21.43 -23.25
CA THR A 187 -27.70 -22.80 -22.83
C THR A 187 -27.84 -22.93 -21.32
N LEU A 188 -27.92 -24.16 -20.79
CA LEU A 188 -27.95 -24.37 -19.35
C LEU A 188 -26.54 -24.23 -18.76
N PHE A 189 -26.43 -23.42 -17.71
CA PHE A 189 -25.22 -23.24 -16.93
C PHE A 189 -25.48 -23.63 -15.48
N LEU A 190 -24.56 -24.37 -14.88
CA LEU A 190 -24.61 -24.76 -13.49
C LEU A 190 -23.47 -24.09 -12.71
N LYS A 191 -23.81 -23.28 -11.71
CA LYS A 191 -22.82 -22.58 -10.89
C LYS A 191 -22.12 -23.57 -9.96
N LEU A 192 -20.79 -23.51 -9.95
CA LEU A 192 -19.92 -24.26 -9.05
C LEU A 192 -19.02 -23.28 -8.30
N VAL A 193 -18.92 -23.46 -6.98
CA VAL A 193 -18.06 -22.64 -6.12
C VAL A 193 -17.07 -23.57 -5.45
N GLU A 194 -15.77 -23.30 -5.54
CA GLU A 194 -14.73 -24.16 -5.00
C GLU A 194 -13.65 -23.38 -4.24
N SER A 195 -12.82 -24.10 -3.48
CA SER A 195 -11.79 -23.51 -2.62
C SER A 195 -10.46 -24.27 -2.61
N GLY A 196 -9.95 -24.69 -3.78
CA GLY A 196 -8.77 -25.54 -3.93
C GLY A 196 -7.45 -24.92 -3.45
N ASP A 197 -7.29 -23.59 -3.52
CA ASP A 197 -6.09 -22.85 -3.10
C ASP A 197 -6.26 -22.06 -1.79
N GLY A 198 -7.37 -22.29 -1.08
CA GLY A 198 -7.76 -21.53 0.12
C GLY A 198 -8.48 -20.21 -0.17
N THR A 199 -8.68 -19.86 -1.45
CA THR A 199 -9.54 -18.74 -1.88
C THR A 199 -10.80 -19.26 -2.59
N ARG A 200 -11.88 -18.49 -2.53
CA ARG A 200 -13.18 -18.88 -3.09
C ARG A 200 -13.24 -18.51 -4.56
N HIS A 201 -13.34 -19.50 -5.44
CA HIS A 201 -13.52 -19.32 -6.89
C HIS A 201 -14.94 -19.68 -7.32
N GLU A 202 -15.47 -18.96 -8.30
CA GLU A 202 -16.78 -19.23 -8.90
C GLU A 202 -16.62 -19.61 -10.37
N HIS A 203 -17.24 -20.72 -10.77
CA HIS A 203 -17.24 -21.27 -12.12
C HIS A 203 -18.67 -21.52 -12.59
N TYR A 204 -18.88 -21.53 -13.92
CA TYR A 204 -20.14 -21.93 -14.53
C TYR A 204 -19.92 -23.10 -15.49
N LEU A 205 -20.39 -24.28 -15.07
CA LEU A 205 -20.34 -25.49 -15.88
C LEU A 205 -21.37 -25.36 -17.01
N LYS A 206 -20.91 -25.32 -18.26
CA LYS A 206 -21.77 -25.26 -19.44
C LYS A 206 -22.25 -26.65 -19.84
N GLU A 207 -23.54 -26.77 -20.14
CA GLU A 207 -24.13 -28.02 -20.63
C GLU A 207 -23.43 -28.52 -21.89
N GLY A 208 -23.07 -29.82 -21.92
CA GLY A 208 -22.42 -30.45 -23.07
C GLY A 208 -20.90 -30.24 -23.13
N GLU A 209 -20.29 -29.59 -22.14
CA GLU A 209 -18.85 -29.37 -22.05
C GLU A 209 -18.25 -30.06 -20.82
N VAL A 210 -16.95 -30.39 -20.93
CA VAL A 210 -16.15 -30.91 -19.82
C VAL A 210 -15.16 -29.80 -19.46
N GLN A 211 -15.14 -29.42 -18.19
CA GLN A 211 -14.30 -28.33 -17.69
C GLN A 211 -13.30 -28.90 -16.69
N ASN A 212 -12.02 -28.54 -16.83
CA ASN A 212 -10.98 -28.89 -15.88
C ASN A 212 -10.80 -27.76 -14.87
N ILE A 213 -11.09 -28.03 -13.60
CA ILE A 213 -10.99 -27.07 -12.50
C ILE A 213 -10.02 -27.66 -11.47
N HIS A 214 -8.85 -27.04 -11.32
CA HIS A 214 -7.79 -27.48 -10.39
C HIS A 214 -7.44 -28.98 -10.51
N ASN A 215 -7.26 -29.48 -11.74
CA ASN A 215 -6.97 -30.88 -12.07
C ASN A 215 -8.11 -31.88 -11.77
N VAL A 216 -9.32 -31.39 -11.51
CA VAL A 216 -10.53 -32.20 -11.40
C VAL A 216 -11.43 -31.89 -12.58
N LEU A 217 -11.84 -32.93 -13.30
CA LEU A 217 -12.76 -32.80 -14.43
C LEU A 217 -14.20 -32.75 -13.94
N PHE A 218 -14.95 -31.75 -14.37
CA PHE A 218 -16.39 -31.63 -14.15
C PHE A 218 -17.11 -31.69 -15.50
N ALA A 219 -18.20 -32.43 -15.56
CA ALA A 219 -19.02 -32.53 -16.76
C ALA A 219 -20.50 -32.32 -16.43
N PHE A 220 -21.17 -31.42 -17.15
CA PHE A 220 -22.59 -31.16 -16.97
C PHE A 220 -23.38 -31.65 -18.18
N ASN A 221 -24.29 -32.61 -17.97
CA ASN A 221 -25.08 -33.26 -19.02
C ASN A 221 -24.25 -33.87 -20.16
N LYS A 222 -23.01 -34.28 -19.85
CA LYS A 222 -22.10 -34.97 -20.77
C LYS A 222 -21.37 -36.10 -20.05
N PRO A 223 -21.93 -37.32 -20.01
CA PRO A 223 -21.29 -38.46 -19.38
C PRO A 223 -19.84 -38.62 -19.86
N THR A 224 -18.89 -38.45 -18.95
CA THR A 224 -17.45 -38.47 -19.21
C THR A 224 -16.75 -39.30 -18.15
N ASP A 225 -16.03 -40.34 -18.57
CA ASP A 225 -15.29 -41.20 -17.65
C ASP A 225 -14.14 -40.43 -16.99
N GLY A 226 -13.95 -40.65 -15.69
CA GLY A 226 -12.93 -39.94 -14.90
C GLY A 226 -13.29 -38.50 -14.51
N ALA A 227 -14.49 -38.01 -14.85
CA ALA A 227 -15.00 -36.71 -14.42
C ALA A 227 -16.10 -36.83 -13.36
N ILE A 228 -16.25 -35.80 -12.52
CA ILE A 228 -17.45 -35.61 -11.69
C ILE A 228 -18.58 -35.20 -12.63
N ASN A 229 -19.50 -36.14 -12.86
CA ASN A 229 -20.63 -35.97 -13.76
C ASN A 229 -21.83 -35.45 -12.99
N ILE A 230 -22.37 -34.32 -13.43
CA ILE A 230 -23.63 -33.77 -12.94
C ILE A 230 -24.65 -33.94 -14.06
N ILE A 231 -25.73 -34.65 -13.74
CA ILE A 231 -26.75 -35.04 -14.70
C ILE A 231 -28.06 -34.38 -14.26
N LYS A 232 -28.71 -33.70 -15.20
CA LYS A 232 -30.03 -33.12 -15.03
C LYS A 232 -31.02 -33.90 -15.90
N ASP A 233 -32.01 -34.52 -15.26
CA ASP A 233 -33.13 -35.20 -15.93
C ASP A 233 -34.46 -34.60 -15.43
N GLY A 234 -35.11 -33.81 -16.29
CA GLY A 234 -36.24 -32.96 -15.88
C GLY A 234 -35.84 -31.95 -14.79
N ASP A 235 -36.49 -32.03 -13.63
CA ASP A 235 -36.19 -31.19 -12.46
C ASP A 235 -35.25 -31.87 -11.44
N LYS A 236 -34.85 -33.13 -11.70
CA LYS A 236 -33.96 -33.89 -10.80
C LYS A 236 -32.50 -33.73 -11.22
N TYR A 237 -31.64 -33.60 -10.22
CA TYR A 237 -30.19 -33.55 -10.40
C TYR A 237 -29.55 -34.76 -9.70
N SER A 238 -28.63 -35.41 -10.40
CA SER A 238 -27.82 -36.50 -9.86
C SER A 238 -26.35 -36.25 -10.10
N ILE A 239 -25.51 -36.88 -9.28
CA ILE A 239 -24.06 -36.81 -9.31
C ILE A 239 -23.48 -38.22 -9.43
N LYS A 240 -22.47 -38.38 -10.29
CA LYS A 240 -21.64 -39.59 -10.39
C LYS A 240 -20.18 -39.16 -10.37
N SER A 241 -19.43 -39.61 -9.37
CA SER A 241 -18.04 -39.24 -9.16
C SER A 241 -17.13 -40.47 -9.26
N PRO A 242 -15.95 -40.38 -9.90
CA PRO A 242 -14.92 -41.44 -9.87
C PRO A 242 -14.16 -41.48 -8.54
N PHE A 243 -14.42 -40.51 -7.65
CA PHE A 243 -13.81 -40.37 -6.33
C PHE A 243 -14.84 -40.66 -5.24
N GLU A 244 -14.43 -41.37 -4.20
CA GLU A 244 -15.17 -41.44 -2.95
C GLU A 244 -15.06 -40.11 -2.19
N GLY A 245 -16.08 -39.77 -1.41
CA GLY A 245 -16.06 -38.58 -0.58
C GLY A 245 -17.30 -38.43 0.27
N ASN A 246 -17.54 -37.23 0.76
CA ASN A 246 -18.72 -36.91 1.54
C ASN A 246 -19.28 -35.54 1.18
N PHE A 247 -20.47 -35.26 1.70
CA PHE A 247 -21.06 -33.93 1.65
C PHE A 247 -21.70 -33.55 2.98
N MET A 248 -21.76 -32.24 3.23
CA MET A 248 -22.47 -31.67 4.36
C MET A 248 -23.25 -30.43 3.95
N ARG A 249 -24.55 -30.41 4.24
CA ARG A 249 -25.41 -29.23 4.08
C ARG A 249 -25.47 -28.46 5.39
N MET A 250 -24.94 -27.24 5.38
CA MET A 250 -24.81 -26.43 6.61
C MET A 250 -26.16 -26.03 7.22
N ALA A 251 -27.19 -25.86 6.40
CA ALA A 251 -28.49 -25.34 6.84
C ALA A 251 -29.20 -26.25 7.86
N ASP A 252 -29.08 -27.56 7.71
CA ASP A 252 -29.73 -28.57 8.54
C ASP A 252 -28.76 -29.63 9.08
N GLN A 253 -27.46 -29.43 8.87
CA GLN A 253 -26.38 -30.37 9.21
C GLN A 253 -26.55 -31.76 8.58
N MET A 254 -27.31 -31.87 7.49
CA MET A 254 -27.44 -33.12 6.75
C MET A 254 -26.06 -33.54 6.21
N LYS A 255 -25.67 -34.78 6.47
CA LYS A 255 -24.43 -35.38 6.00
C LYS A 255 -24.75 -36.63 5.20
N GLY A 256 -23.92 -36.91 4.21
CA GLY A 256 -23.97 -38.17 3.47
C GLY A 256 -22.65 -38.45 2.80
N ASP A 257 -22.48 -39.69 2.38
CA ASP A 257 -21.31 -40.14 1.64
C ASP A 257 -21.59 -40.10 0.14
N VAL A 258 -20.53 -40.00 -0.66
CA VAL A 258 -20.58 -40.10 -2.11
C VAL A 258 -19.79 -41.34 -2.50
N ALA A 259 -20.53 -42.40 -2.85
CA ALA A 259 -19.94 -43.65 -3.32
C ALA A 259 -19.31 -43.47 -4.71
N LYS A 260 -18.18 -44.14 -4.93
CA LYS A 260 -17.46 -44.13 -6.20
C LYS A 260 -18.26 -44.80 -7.32
N ASP A 261 -18.18 -44.20 -8.50
CA ASP A 261 -18.75 -44.67 -9.78
C ASP A 261 -20.25 -44.98 -9.76
N THR A 262 -20.96 -44.49 -8.74
CA THR A 262 -22.39 -44.74 -8.51
C THR A 262 -23.18 -43.44 -8.66
N VAL A 263 -24.31 -43.50 -9.38
CA VAL A 263 -25.22 -42.36 -9.55
C VAL A 263 -26.01 -42.16 -8.26
N GLN A 264 -25.94 -40.96 -7.70
CA GLN A 264 -26.58 -40.57 -6.44
C GLN A 264 -27.31 -39.24 -6.61
N ASP A 265 -28.30 -38.94 -5.77
CA ASP A 265 -29.00 -37.67 -5.81
C ASP A 265 -28.06 -36.51 -5.45
N LEU A 266 -28.13 -35.42 -6.22
CA LEU A 266 -27.36 -34.22 -5.96
C LEU A 266 -28.05 -33.36 -4.90
N MET A 267 -27.30 -32.98 -3.88
CA MET A 267 -27.73 -32.12 -2.78
C MET A 267 -27.17 -30.72 -2.96
N PHE A 268 -27.97 -29.80 -3.50
CA PHE A 268 -27.60 -28.38 -3.58
C PHE A 268 -27.27 -27.77 -2.22
N ARG A 269 -26.45 -26.71 -2.23
CA ARG A 269 -25.99 -25.98 -1.03
C ARG A 269 -25.27 -26.86 -0.01
N SER A 270 -24.72 -27.97 -0.49
CA SER A 270 -23.88 -28.88 0.30
C SER A 270 -22.43 -28.69 -0.08
N LEU A 271 -21.56 -28.69 0.91
CA LEU A 271 -20.12 -28.74 0.72
C LEU A 271 -19.73 -30.18 0.44
N TYR A 272 -19.34 -30.45 -0.79
CA TYR A 272 -18.79 -31.71 -1.24
C TYR A 272 -17.28 -31.73 -1.01
N ASN A 273 -16.76 -32.81 -0.46
CA ASN A 273 -15.33 -33.04 -0.27
C ASN A 273 -14.95 -34.39 -0.89
N MET A 274 -14.36 -34.34 -2.08
CA MET A 274 -13.96 -35.52 -2.86
C MET A 274 -12.89 -35.14 -3.89
N GLY A 275 -12.05 -36.11 -4.30
CA GLY A 275 -11.04 -35.88 -5.35
C GLY A 275 -9.99 -34.82 -4.98
N GLY A 276 -9.76 -34.57 -3.69
CA GLY A 276 -8.85 -33.53 -3.21
C GLY A 276 -9.37 -32.09 -3.35
N THR A 277 -10.64 -31.91 -3.73
CA THR A 277 -11.28 -30.59 -3.86
C THR A 277 -12.50 -30.47 -2.95
N GLN A 278 -12.78 -29.24 -2.55
CA GLN A 278 -13.98 -28.85 -1.82
C GLN A 278 -14.81 -27.92 -2.70
N PHE A 279 -16.05 -28.30 -2.97
CA PHE A 279 -16.93 -27.51 -3.84
C PHE A 279 -18.40 -27.51 -3.38
N VAL A 280 -19.14 -26.51 -3.84
CA VAL A 280 -20.56 -26.29 -3.57
C VAL A 280 -21.26 -25.97 -4.87
N LEU A 281 -22.42 -26.58 -5.09
CA LEU A 281 -23.38 -26.23 -6.13
C LEU A 281 -24.53 -25.47 -5.44
N PRO A 282 -24.54 -24.13 -5.42
CA PRO A 282 -25.43 -23.37 -4.55
C PRO A 282 -26.88 -23.30 -5.06
N GLU A 283 -27.06 -23.40 -6.38
CA GLU A 283 -28.32 -23.12 -7.08
C GLU A 283 -28.51 -24.05 -8.28
N PRO A 284 -29.76 -24.34 -8.69
CA PRO A 284 -30.05 -25.07 -9.91
C PRO A 284 -29.50 -24.40 -11.17
N ALA A 285 -29.40 -25.16 -12.25
CA ALA A 285 -28.89 -24.66 -13.52
C ALA A 285 -29.82 -23.60 -14.12
N ILE A 286 -29.23 -22.50 -14.60
CA ILE A 286 -29.94 -21.36 -15.20
C ILE A 286 -29.76 -21.43 -16.71
N LYS A 287 -30.86 -21.26 -17.47
CA LYS A 287 -30.80 -21.14 -18.92
C LYS A 287 -30.47 -19.68 -19.28
N GLY A 288 -29.31 -19.45 -19.89
CA GLY A 288 -28.82 -18.10 -20.10
C GLY A 288 -27.67 -17.96 -21.08
N VAL A 289 -27.14 -16.75 -21.13
CA VAL A 289 -25.93 -16.38 -21.86
C VAL A 289 -24.91 -15.80 -20.89
N VAL A 290 -23.63 -16.03 -21.18
CA VAL A 290 -22.53 -15.46 -20.41
C VAL A 290 -22.55 -13.94 -20.58
N ALA A 291 -22.51 -13.23 -19.47
CA ALA A 291 -22.38 -11.78 -19.38
C ALA A 291 -21.35 -11.44 -18.30
N PHE A 292 -21.01 -10.16 -18.20
CA PHE A 292 -20.06 -9.66 -17.20
C PHE A 292 -20.70 -8.55 -16.38
N GLU A 293 -20.34 -8.51 -15.09
CA GLU A 293 -20.73 -7.46 -14.15
C GLU A 293 -19.51 -6.96 -13.38
N SER A 294 -19.54 -5.69 -12.97
CA SER A 294 -18.45 -5.13 -12.18
C SER A 294 -18.47 -5.68 -10.77
N ASN A 295 -17.30 -5.98 -10.22
CA ASN A 295 -17.14 -6.26 -8.80
C ASN A 295 -17.29 -5.01 -7.91
N ASN A 296 -17.58 -3.84 -8.47
CA ASN A 296 -17.75 -2.55 -7.79
C ASN A 296 -16.53 -2.12 -6.95
N ASN A 297 -15.34 -2.65 -7.25
CA ASN A 297 -14.11 -2.29 -6.59
C ASN A 297 -13.20 -1.50 -7.54
N PHE A 298 -13.23 -0.17 -7.43
CA PHE A 298 -12.38 0.71 -8.24
C PHE A 298 -10.87 0.52 -8.01
N LYS A 299 -10.48 -0.13 -6.91
CA LYS A 299 -9.08 -0.41 -6.56
C LYS A 299 -8.62 -1.82 -6.93
N ASP A 300 -9.47 -2.61 -7.59
CA ASP A 300 -9.06 -3.92 -8.07
C ASP A 300 -8.03 -3.78 -9.19
N ASP A 301 -6.89 -4.47 -9.02
CA ASP A 301 -5.79 -4.54 -9.97
C ASP A 301 -5.47 -5.97 -10.42
N LYS A 302 -6.28 -6.96 -10.00
CA LYS A 302 -6.06 -8.39 -10.27
C LYS A 302 -7.03 -8.96 -11.29
N SER A 303 -8.30 -8.56 -11.23
CA SER A 303 -9.32 -9.08 -12.14
C SER A 303 -9.16 -8.51 -13.55
N ASP A 304 -9.71 -9.24 -14.52
CA ASP A 304 -9.87 -8.70 -15.87
C ASP A 304 -10.94 -7.62 -15.93
N ASP A 305 -10.76 -6.66 -16.83
CA ASP A 305 -11.82 -5.76 -17.25
C ASP A 305 -12.44 -6.31 -18.54
N ALA A 306 -13.71 -5.98 -18.80
CA ALA A 306 -14.41 -6.34 -20.03
C ALA A 306 -14.72 -5.09 -20.86
N LEU A 307 -14.24 -5.08 -22.10
CA LEU A 307 -14.54 -4.06 -23.09
C LEU A 307 -15.56 -4.61 -24.10
N VAL A 308 -16.73 -3.99 -24.18
CA VAL A 308 -17.78 -4.38 -25.12
C VAL A 308 -17.79 -3.41 -26.30
N LEU A 309 -17.69 -3.96 -27.51
CA LEU A 309 -17.62 -3.21 -28.77
C LEU A 309 -18.67 -3.72 -29.75
N THR A 310 -19.16 -2.82 -30.60
CA THR A 310 -19.98 -3.17 -31.77
C THR A 310 -19.14 -2.98 -33.02
N VAL A 311 -19.03 -4.02 -33.84
CA VAL A 311 -18.34 -3.99 -35.13
C VAL A 311 -19.36 -4.06 -36.24
N THR A 312 -19.29 -3.13 -37.18
CA THR A 312 -20.22 -2.98 -38.29
C THR A 312 -19.47 -3.09 -39.61
N VAL A 313 -19.94 -3.97 -40.51
CA VAL A 313 -19.44 -4.10 -41.90
C VAL A 313 -20.66 -4.06 -42.82
N GLY A 314 -20.79 -2.99 -43.61
CA GLY A 314 -22.00 -2.77 -44.42
C GLY A 314 -23.26 -2.66 -43.54
N ASN A 315 -24.18 -3.62 -43.67
CA ASN A 315 -25.43 -3.68 -42.89
C ASN A 315 -25.39 -4.73 -41.76
N GLU A 316 -24.27 -5.45 -41.59
CA GLU A 316 -24.11 -6.44 -40.53
C GLU A 316 -23.45 -5.82 -39.30
N GLU A 317 -24.00 -6.08 -38.12
CA GLU A 317 -23.43 -5.69 -36.83
C GLU A 317 -23.13 -6.93 -35.99
N HIS A 318 -22.00 -6.92 -35.29
CA HIS A 318 -21.58 -7.96 -34.38
C HIS A 318 -21.05 -7.35 -33.07
N GLU A 319 -21.54 -7.86 -31.94
CA GLU A 319 -21.07 -7.44 -30.62
C GLU A 319 -19.98 -8.37 -30.11
N VAL A 320 -18.88 -7.80 -29.65
CA VAL A 320 -17.74 -8.55 -29.13
C VAL A 320 -17.38 -8.03 -27.73
N THR A 321 -17.17 -8.97 -26.81
CA THR A 321 -16.65 -8.67 -25.47
C THR A 321 -15.20 -9.13 -25.39
N LEU A 322 -14.30 -8.23 -25.01
CA LEU A 322 -12.87 -8.47 -24.91
C LEU A 322 -12.45 -8.39 -23.44
N LEU A 323 -11.91 -9.49 -22.92
CA LEU A 323 -11.36 -9.53 -21.57
C LEU A 323 -9.86 -9.21 -21.58
N GLY A 324 -9.45 -8.36 -20.65
CA GLY A 324 -8.04 -8.16 -20.34
C GLY A 324 -7.79 -7.09 -19.30
N ALA A 325 -6.53 -6.95 -18.91
CA ALA A 325 -6.10 -6.03 -17.88
C ALA A 325 -4.72 -5.43 -18.21
N ARG A 326 -4.33 -4.43 -17.42
CA ARG A 326 -2.95 -3.91 -17.41
C ARG A 326 -2.00 -4.98 -16.89
N GLY A 327 -0.83 -5.12 -17.51
CA GLY A 327 0.23 -6.04 -17.10
C GLY A 327 0.16 -7.43 -17.75
N LYS A 328 -0.84 -7.68 -18.61
CA LYS A 328 -0.94 -8.92 -19.38
C LYS A 328 -1.51 -8.68 -20.77
N MET A 329 -1.20 -9.58 -21.69
CA MET A 329 -1.76 -9.56 -23.04
C MET A 329 -3.24 -9.93 -22.99
N GLY A 330 -4.07 -9.22 -23.77
CA GLY A 330 -5.49 -9.53 -23.90
C GLY A 330 -5.73 -10.86 -24.59
N VAL A 331 -6.84 -11.52 -24.26
CA VAL A 331 -7.24 -12.78 -24.93
C VAL A 331 -7.74 -12.45 -26.34
N PRO A 332 -7.18 -13.03 -27.41
CA PRO A 332 -7.66 -12.83 -28.77
C PRO A 332 -9.07 -13.38 -28.94
N ASN A 333 -9.98 -12.57 -29.48
CA ASN A 333 -11.32 -12.98 -29.91
C ASN A 333 -11.42 -12.83 -31.43
N SER A 334 -11.62 -13.95 -32.12
CA SER A 334 -11.69 -14.02 -33.59
C SER A 334 -13.11 -14.32 -34.06
N PHE A 335 -13.60 -13.53 -35.01
CA PHE A 335 -14.92 -13.71 -35.61
C PHE A 335 -14.95 -13.22 -37.06
N LYS A 336 -15.85 -13.78 -37.86
CA LYS A 336 -16.06 -13.39 -39.26
C LYS A 336 -17.30 -12.51 -39.38
N LEU A 337 -17.21 -11.43 -40.14
CA LEU A 337 -18.32 -10.53 -40.43
C LEU A 337 -18.25 -10.08 -41.90
N GLY A 338 -19.28 -10.41 -42.70
CA GLY A 338 -19.20 -10.32 -44.15
C GLY A 338 -18.03 -11.11 -44.76
N ASN A 339 -17.18 -10.42 -45.52
CA ASN A 339 -15.99 -10.96 -46.19
C ASN A 339 -14.69 -10.75 -45.40
N LEU A 340 -14.75 -10.23 -44.18
CA LEU A 340 -13.59 -9.93 -43.35
C LEU A 340 -13.57 -10.84 -42.11
N GLU A 341 -12.37 -11.16 -41.65
CA GLU A 341 -12.13 -11.84 -40.38
C GLU A 341 -11.44 -10.88 -39.42
N PHE A 342 -12.04 -10.67 -38.26
CA PHE A 342 -11.54 -9.80 -37.21
C PHE A 342 -10.91 -10.64 -36.12
N THR A 343 -9.72 -10.26 -35.66
CA THR A 343 -9.15 -10.72 -34.39
C THR A 343 -8.89 -9.51 -33.51
N MET A 344 -9.58 -9.42 -32.39
CA MET A 344 -9.54 -8.27 -31.49
C MET A 344 -9.08 -8.71 -30.10
N MET A 345 -8.29 -7.86 -29.45
CA MET A 345 -7.84 -8.09 -28.08
C MET A 345 -7.72 -6.75 -27.33
N TYR A 346 -8.01 -6.79 -26.03
CA TYR A 346 -7.89 -5.66 -25.12
C TYR A 346 -6.92 -6.01 -24.00
N GLY A 347 -5.84 -5.24 -23.81
CA GLY A 347 -4.87 -5.50 -22.75
C GLY A 347 -3.55 -4.78 -22.97
N SER A 348 -2.51 -5.14 -22.22
CA SER A 348 -1.18 -4.58 -22.42
C SER A 348 -0.55 -5.04 -23.72
N LYS A 349 0.04 -4.10 -24.46
CA LYS A 349 0.88 -4.40 -25.62
C LYS A 349 2.17 -5.06 -25.15
N VAL A 350 2.66 -6.04 -25.91
CA VAL A 350 3.95 -6.70 -25.67
C VAL A 350 5.03 -6.00 -26.48
N TYR A 351 6.08 -5.52 -25.82
CA TYR A 351 7.33 -5.10 -26.44
C TYR A 351 8.38 -6.19 -26.24
N GLU A 352 9.22 -6.42 -27.26
CA GLU A 352 10.30 -7.40 -27.16
C GLU A 352 11.66 -6.70 -27.02
N THR A 353 12.48 -7.20 -26.11
CA THR A 353 13.88 -6.79 -25.97
C THR A 353 14.77 -7.61 -26.90
N PRO A 354 15.89 -7.04 -27.40
CA PRO A 354 16.85 -7.75 -28.24
C PRO A 354 17.73 -8.75 -27.45
N PHE A 355 17.51 -8.89 -26.14
CA PHE A 355 18.19 -9.78 -25.20
C PHE A 355 17.14 -10.40 -24.26
N LYS A 356 17.49 -11.46 -23.52
CA LYS A 356 16.64 -12.08 -22.50
C LYS A 356 17.17 -11.81 -21.10
N ILE A 357 16.29 -11.78 -20.11
CA ILE A 357 16.64 -11.78 -18.70
C ILE A 357 16.15 -13.11 -18.11
N ARG A 358 17.05 -13.85 -17.48
CA ARG A 358 16.74 -15.05 -16.70
C ARG A 358 16.69 -14.70 -15.22
N LEU A 359 15.63 -15.11 -14.52
CA LEU A 359 15.60 -15.07 -13.05
C LEU A 359 16.26 -16.33 -12.52
N ASN A 360 17.42 -16.19 -11.88
CA ASN A 360 18.12 -17.33 -11.29
C ASN A 360 17.54 -17.68 -9.91
N ASP A 361 17.22 -16.66 -9.11
CA ASP A 361 16.80 -16.79 -7.71
C ASP A 361 16.16 -15.48 -7.25
N PHE A 362 15.00 -15.54 -6.61
CA PHE A 362 14.34 -14.41 -5.94
C PHE A 362 14.53 -14.55 -4.43
N VAL A 363 15.07 -13.51 -3.81
CA VAL A 363 15.36 -13.50 -2.39
C VAL A 363 14.52 -12.42 -1.73
N ALA A 364 13.67 -12.81 -0.77
CA ALA A 364 12.92 -11.87 0.06
C ALA A 364 13.24 -12.11 1.54
N GLU A 365 13.87 -11.13 2.18
CA GLU A 365 14.19 -11.21 3.61
C GLU A 365 13.02 -10.67 4.42
N LYS A 366 12.70 -11.34 5.53
CA LYS A 366 11.62 -10.93 6.45
C LYS A 366 12.20 -10.23 7.67
N TYR A 367 11.44 -9.31 8.24
CA TYR A 367 11.78 -8.74 9.53
C TYR A 367 11.74 -9.83 10.61
N PRO A 368 12.70 -9.84 11.55
CA PRO A 368 12.74 -10.83 12.62
C PRO A 368 11.42 -10.95 13.37
N GLY A 369 10.94 -12.17 13.60
CA GLY A 369 9.70 -12.45 14.31
C GLY A 369 8.40 -12.13 13.55
N THR A 370 8.47 -11.79 12.25
CA THR A 370 7.30 -11.52 11.39
C THR A 370 7.14 -12.57 10.28
N GLU A 371 5.90 -12.89 9.91
CA GLU A 371 5.64 -13.88 8.85
C GLU A 371 5.40 -13.25 7.47
N LYS A 372 4.91 -12.01 7.44
CA LYS A 372 4.47 -11.30 6.21
C LYS A 372 5.05 -9.88 6.08
N SER A 373 6.09 -9.54 6.86
CA SER A 373 6.76 -8.24 6.76
C SER A 373 8.15 -8.42 6.16
N TYR A 374 8.35 -7.90 4.95
CA TYR A 374 9.62 -8.03 4.22
C TYR A 374 10.51 -6.82 4.45
N SER A 375 11.78 -7.06 4.78
CA SER A 375 12.82 -6.03 4.98
C SER A 375 13.53 -5.66 3.69
N SER A 376 13.67 -6.61 2.78
CA SER A 376 14.34 -6.43 1.49
C SER A 376 13.84 -7.50 0.50
N PHE A 377 13.94 -7.20 -0.79
CA PHE A 377 13.74 -8.17 -1.85
C PHE A 377 14.70 -7.89 -3.00
N GLU A 378 15.30 -8.94 -3.54
CA GLU A 378 16.35 -8.92 -4.56
C GLU A 378 16.08 -10.02 -5.60
N SER A 379 16.20 -9.66 -6.88
CA SER A 379 16.24 -10.62 -7.98
C SER A 379 17.68 -10.82 -8.43
N LYS A 380 18.17 -12.05 -8.38
CA LYS A 380 19.43 -12.44 -9.01
C LYS A 380 19.12 -12.85 -10.45
N VAL A 381 19.66 -12.12 -11.41
CA VAL A 381 19.34 -12.30 -12.82
C VAL A 381 20.57 -12.54 -13.68
N THR A 382 20.43 -13.28 -14.77
CA THR A 382 21.42 -13.32 -15.85
C THR A 382 20.86 -12.62 -17.07
N VAL A 383 21.57 -11.63 -17.58
CA VAL A 383 21.30 -11.04 -18.91
C VAL A 383 21.91 -11.96 -19.97
N LEU A 384 21.09 -12.39 -20.93
CA LEU A 384 21.44 -13.30 -22.01
C LEU A 384 21.35 -12.55 -23.34
N ASP A 385 22.48 -12.26 -23.97
CA ASP A 385 22.57 -11.55 -25.25
C ASP A 385 23.49 -12.31 -26.22
N GLY A 386 22.90 -13.26 -26.97
CA GLY A 386 23.65 -14.17 -27.82
C GLY A 386 24.62 -15.04 -27.02
N ALA A 387 25.92 -14.84 -27.23
CA ALA A 387 26.98 -15.55 -26.50
C ALA A 387 27.39 -14.84 -25.19
N GLU A 388 27.01 -13.57 -25.02
CA GLU A 388 27.32 -12.80 -23.83
C GLU A 388 26.33 -13.16 -22.70
N GLN A 389 26.88 -13.51 -21.54
CA GLN A 389 26.11 -13.73 -20.31
C GLN A 389 26.68 -12.85 -19.22
N ARG A 390 25.80 -12.11 -18.52
CA ARG A 390 26.19 -11.22 -17.44
C ARG A 390 25.26 -11.40 -16.26
N ASP A 391 25.82 -11.84 -15.14
CA ASP A 391 25.08 -11.97 -13.88
C ASP A 391 24.99 -10.63 -13.18
N GLU A 392 23.78 -10.27 -12.77
CA GLU A 392 23.44 -9.01 -12.14
C GLU A 392 22.41 -9.21 -11.03
N ARG A 393 22.27 -8.19 -10.19
CA ARG A 393 21.32 -8.20 -9.07
C ARG A 393 20.46 -6.96 -9.15
N ILE A 394 19.14 -7.13 -9.01
CA ILE A 394 18.19 -6.03 -9.04
C ILE A 394 17.48 -5.98 -7.69
N TYR A 395 17.63 -4.87 -6.96
CA TYR A 395 17.03 -4.67 -5.65
C TYR A 395 16.78 -3.18 -5.41
N MET A 396 16.28 -2.81 -4.22
CA MET A 396 15.98 -1.42 -3.89
C MET A 396 17.19 -0.51 -4.07
N ASN A 397 17.04 0.53 -4.91
CA ASN A 397 18.09 1.49 -5.30
C ASN A 397 19.26 0.91 -6.11
N HIS A 398 19.16 -0.32 -6.60
CA HIS A 398 20.15 -0.93 -7.48
C HIS A 398 19.48 -1.44 -8.76
N ILE A 399 19.71 -0.71 -9.85
CA ILE A 399 19.00 -0.88 -11.11
C ILE A 399 19.91 -1.56 -12.13
N LEU A 400 19.33 -2.41 -12.98
CA LEU A 400 20.02 -2.93 -14.15
C LEU A 400 19.77 -1.99 -15.32
N ASP A 401 20.82 -1.40 -15.88
CA ASP A 401 20.79 -0.60 -17.11
C ASP A 401 21.51 -1.38 -18.23
N TYR A 402 20.76 -1.76 -19.27
CA TYR A 402 21.29 -2.53 -20.39
C TYR A 402 20.62 -2.14 -21.71
N LYS A 403 21.43 -1.77 -22.72
CA LYS A 403 20.98 -1.36 -24.07
C LYS A 403 19.84 -0.32 -24.07
N GLY A 404 19.84 0.62 -23.13
CA GLY A 404 18.82 1.67 -23.00
C GLY A 404 17.57 1.27 -22.22
N PHE A 405 17.49 0.02 -21.75
CA PHE A 405 16.44 -0.48 -20.87
C PHE A 405 16.91 -0.42 -19.42
N ARG A 406 16.06 0.13 -18.56
CA ARG A 406 16.27 0.13 -17.11
C ARG A 406 15.27 -0.77 -16.43
N PHE A 407 15.78 -1.73 -15.66
CA PHE A 407 14.99 -2.69 -14.91
C PHE A 407 15.06 -2.35 -13.43
N PHE A 408 13.89 -2.22 -12.82
CA PHE A 408 13.71 -1.92 -11.41
C PHE A 408 12.93 -3.07 -10.77
N GLN A 409 13.35 -3.45 -9.57
CA GLN A 409 12.58 -4.38 -8.77
C GLN A 409 11.28 -3.68 -8.31
N SER A 410 10.12 -4.13 -8.81
CA SER A 410 8.83 -3.49 -8.53
C SER A 410 8.01 -4.27 -7.51
N SER A 411 7.81 -5.57 -7.74
CA SER A 411 7.06 -6.46 -6.86
C SER A 411 7.47 -7.91 -7.10
N PHE A 412 6.80 -8.85 -6.46
CA PHE A 412 7.05 -10.28 -6.57
C PHE A 412 5.76 -11.07 -6.37
N ASP A 413 5.77 -12.33 -6.76
CA ASP A 413 4.61 -13.21 -6.63
C ASP A 413 4.43 -13.62 -5.15
N PRO A 414 3.19 -13.76 -4.64
CA PRO A 414 2.94 -14.10 -3.23
C PRO A 414 3.55 -15.43 -2.76
N ASP A 415 3.88 -16.32 -3.69
CA ASP A 415 4.55 -17.61 -3.42
C ASP A 415 6.08 -17.49 -3.33
N GLU A 416 6.63 -16.27 -3.42
CA GLU A 416 8.06 -15.94 -3.36
C GLU A 416 8.89 -16.60 -4.48
N LYS A 417 8.27 -17.02 -5.59
CA LYS A 417 8.93 -17.74 -6.70
C LYS A 417 8.90 -16.99 -8.04
N GLY A 418 8.60 -15.71 -8.00
CA GLY A 418 8.54 -14.88 -9.19
C GLY A 418 8.80 -13.42 -8.89
N THR A 419 9.44 -12.75 -9.84
CA THR A 419 9.73 -11.32 -9.76
C THR A 419 8.92 -10.56 -10.79
N VAL A 420 8.54 -9.33 -10.46
CA VAL A 420 7.97 -8.38 -11.41
C VAL A 420 8.95 -7.21 -11.52
N LEU A 421 9.63 -7.13 -12.66
CA LEU A 421 10.53 -6.04 -12.97
C LEU A 421 9.76 -4.92 -13.66
N SER A 422 9.82 -3.69 -13.15
CA SER A 422 9.38 -2.52 -13.91
C SER A 422 10.47 -2.18 -14.91
N VAL A 423 10.10 -1.97 -16.18
CA VAL A 423 11.02 -1.70 -17.27
C VAL A 423 10.71 -0.34 -17.88
N ASN A 424 11.76 0.47 -18.03
CA ASN A 424 11.67 1.78 -18.67
C ASN A 424 12.66 1.88 -19.83
N HIS A 425 12.17 2.28 -21.00
CA HIS A 425 12.97 2.64 -22.16
C HIS A 425 12.85 4.16 -22.43
N ASP A 426 13.42 4.96 -21.52
CA ASP A 426 13.39 6.43 -21.52
C ASP A 426 14.77 7.05 -21.26
N SER A 427 15.79 6.64 -22.04
CA SER A 427 17.15 7.16 -21.81
C SER A 427 17.21 8.69 -22.02
N TRP A 428 16.50 9.23 -23.00
CA TRP A 428 16.53 10.65 -23.34
C TRP A 428 15.76 11.53 -22.35
N GLY A 429 14.51 11.16 -22.04
CA GLY A 429 13.70 11.91 -21.07
C GLY A 429 14.30 11.86 -19.68
N THR A 430 14.80 10.69 -19.26
CA THR A 430 15.48 10.57 -17.96
C THR A 430 16.76 11.40 -17.89
N ASN A 431 17.64 11.33 -18.90
CA ASN A 431 18.87 12.13 -18.88
C ASN A 431 18.58 13.65 -18.88
N MET A 432 17.55 14.08 -19.62
CA MET A 432 17.13 15.48 -19.66
C MET A 432 16.56 15.95 -18.31
N THR A 433 15.69 15.16 -17.68
CA THR A 433 15.14 15.48 -16.36
C THR A 433 16.21 15.44 -15.27
N TYR A 434 17.15 14.50 -15.31
CA TYR A 434 18.27 14.41 -14.36
C TYR A 434 19.20 15.62 -14.47
N LEU A 435 19.52 16.06 -15.68
CA LEU A 435 20.24 17.32 -15.89
C LEU A 435 19.45 18.49 -15.29
N GLY A 436 18.15 18.54 -15.51
CA GLY A 436 17.27 19.54 -14.89
C GLY A 436 17.32 19.52 -13.36
N TYR A 437 17.18 18.36 -12.72
CA TYR A 437 17.25 18.23 -11.26
C TYR A 437 18.63 18.59 -10.71
N PHE A 438 19.71 18.22 -11.40
CA PHE A 438 21.06 18.60 -11.03
C PHE A 438 21.26 20.12 -11.06
N LEU A 439 20.80 20.78 -12.13
CA LEU A 439 20.82 22.24 -12.23
C LEU A 439 19.92 22.91 -11.18
N LEU A 440 18.78 22.31 -10.85
CA LEU A 440 17.88 22.79 -9.81
C LEU A 440 18.57 22.76 -8.44
N TYR A 441 19.22 21.64 -8.10
CA TYR A 441 19.95 21.48 -6.85
C TYR A 441 21.07 22.52 -6.74
N ILE A 442 21.91 22.66 -7.77
CA ILE A 442 22.98 23.67 -7.80
C ILE A 442 22.39 25.08 -7.70
N GLY A 443 21.31 25.37 -8.45
CA GLY A 443 20.65 26.68 -8.43
C GLY A 443 20.10 27.04 -7.05
N LEU A 444 19.47 26.08 -6.36
CA LEU A 444 18.94 26.26 -5.00
C LEU A 444 20.06 26.41 -3.96
N MET A 445 21.17 25.68 -4.08
CA MET A 445 22.31 25.87 -3.20
C MET A 445 22.98 27.22 -3.45
N ALA A 446 23.21 27.58 -4.71
CA ALA A 446 23.85 28.83 -5.09
C ALA A 446 23.06 30.08 -4.65
N ILE A 447 21.72 30.04 -4.69
CA ILE A 447 20.89 31.21 -4.34
C ILE A 447 21.00 31.59 -2.84
N LEU A 448 21.35 30.65 -1.97
CA LEU A 448 21.57 30.90 -0.53
C LEU A 448 22.83 31.73 -0.27
N PHE A 449 23.84 31.61 -1.15
CA PHE A 449 25.12 32.31 -1.04
C PHE A 449 25.22 33.55 -1.95
N ASP A 450 24.28 33.70 -2.88
CA ASP A 450 24.22 34.84 -3.78
C ASP A 450 23.75 36.12 -3.06
N LYS A 451 24.68 37.06 -2.87
CA LYS A 451 24.46 38.37 -2.23
C LYS A 451 23.52 39.29 -3.02
N ASN A 452 23.32 39.02 -4.30
CA ASN A 452 22.48 39.80 -5.23
C ASN A 452 21.10 39.18 -5.45
N SER A 453 20.80 38.07 -4.76
CA SER A 453 19.48 37.43 -4.82
C SER A 453 18.47 38.15 -3.93
N ARG A 454 17.17 37.88 -4.17
CA ARG A 454 16.09 38.35 -3.29
C ARG A 454 16.25 37.85 -1.84
N PHE A 455 16.89 36.70 -1.63
CA PHE A 455 17.24 36.19 -0.30
C PHE A 455 18.32 37.06 0.36
N GLY A 456 19.34 37.48 -0.38
CA GLY A 456 20.33 38.46 0.08
C GLY A 456 19.68 39.78 0.49
N ASP A 457 18.72 40.27 -0.30
CA ASP A 457 17.94 41.47 0.04
C ASP A 457 17.03 41.27 1.26
N LEU A 458 16.40 40.10 1.38
CA LEU A 458 15.58 39.76 2.53
C LEU A 458 16.42 39.65 3.79
N LYS A 459 17.62 39.06 3.72
CA LYS A 459 18.60 38.99 4.82
C LYS A 459 18.99 40.39 5.29
N LYS A 460 19.35 41.30 4.37
CA LYS A 460 19.65 42.70 4.69
C LYS A 460 18.46 43.42 5.35
N LYS A 461 17.24 43.16 4.89
CA LYS A 461 16.01 43.70 5.51
C LYS A 461 15.74 43.07 6.87
N LEU A 462 15.97 41.78 7.04
CA LEU A 462 15.78 41.05 8.30
C LEU A 462 16.80 41.47 9.34
N GLU A 463 18.06 41.70 8.97
CA GLU A 463 19.09 42.28 9.83
C GLU A 463 18.69 43.69 10.30
N LYS A 464 18.16 44.52 9.39
CA LYS A 464 17.59 45.85 9.73
C LYS A 464 16.36 45.77 10.65
N VAL A 465 15.56 44.71 10.57
CA VAL A 465 14.40 44.49 11.45
C VAL A 465 14.83 43.90 12.79
N ARG A 466 15.82 43.00 12.81
CA ARG A 466 16.39 42.38 14.02
C ARG A 466 17.07 43.41 14.89
N THR A 467 17.82 44.35 14.30
CA THR A 467 18.40 45.50 15.02
C THR A 467 17.32 46.46 15.56
N LYS A 468 16.17 46.58 14.90
CA LYS A 468 15.00 47.32 15.42
C LYS A 468 14.23 46.57 16.51
N LYS A 469 14.08 45.24 16.40
CA LYS A 469 13.35 44.38 17.36
C LYS A 469 14.14 44.05 18.62
N ALA A 470 15.48 44.11 18.59
CA ALA A 470 16.31 43.99 19.79
C ALA A 470 15.98 45.07 20.86
N LYS A 471 15.38 46.20 20.45
CA LYS A 471 14.88 47.26 21.35
C LYS A 471 13.47 46.99 21.94
N LEU A 472 12.78 45.94 21.50
CA LEU A 472 11.40 45.61 21.90
C LEU A 472 11.29 44.38 22.82
N LEU A 473 12.39 43.63 22.99
CA LEU A 473 12.46 42.48 23.91
C LEU A 473 12.22 42.82 25.40
N PRO A 474 12.61 43.98 25.96
CA PRO A 474 12.33 44.26 27.37
C PRO A 474 10.84 44.58 27.65
N LEU A 475 10.03 44.85 26.61
CA LEU A 475 8.61 45.23 26.78
C LEU A 475 7.67 44.01 26.82
N ILE A 476 8.04 42.89 26.17
CA ILE A 476 7.24 41.66 26.14
C ILE A 476 7.46 40.82 27.41
N ALA A 477 8.63 40.89 28.03
CA ALA A 477 8.92 40.24 29.31
C ALA A 477 8.16 40.86 30.50
N LEU A 478 7.69 42.12 30.38
CA LEU A 478 6.94 42.81 31.44
C LEU A 478 5.42 42.55 31.38
N LEU A 479 4.89 42.07 30.25
CA LEU A 479 3.46 41.86 30.02
C LEU A 479 2.95 40.43 30.31
N LEU A 480 3.83 39.52 30.74
CA LEU A 480 3.48 38.14 31.07
C LEU A 480 3.34 37.86 32.59
N SER A 481 3.41 38.89 33.43
CA SER A 481 3.43 38.73 34.89
C SER A 481 2.07 38.77 35.60
N PHE A 482 0.94 38.84 34.90
CA PHE A 482 -0.37 38.83 35.55
C PHE A 482 -1.41 38.03 34.78
N SER A 483 -1.65 36.80 35.22
CA SER A 483 -2.99 36.16 35.26
C SER A 483 -2.90 34.82 36.00
N GLY A 484 -3.45 34.79 37.21
CA GLY A 484 -3.91 33.57 37.87
C GLY A 484 -5.40 33.71 38.14
N PHE A 485 -6.19 32.70 37.77
CA PHE A 485 -7.47 32.35 38.39
C PHE A 485 -7.73 30.87 38.20
N ALA A 486 -8.14 30.23 39.29
CA ALA A 486 -8.70 28.89 39.33
C ALA A 486 -10.18 28.99 39.68
N GLN A 487 -11.01 28.12 39.09
CA GLN A 487 -12.29 27.71 39.66
C GLN A 487 -12.61 26.28 39.22
N ASN A 488 -13.06 25.48 40.19
CA ASN A 488 -13.43 24.08 40.11
C ASN A 488 -14.80 23.89 39.44
N ASN A 489 -15.01 22.72 38.83
CA ASN A 489 -16.29 22.02 38.88
C ASN A 489 -16.07 20.49 38.88
N HIS A 490 -16.65 19.79 39.87
CA HIS A 490 -16.74 18.32 39.95
C HIS A 490 -17.88 17.85 39.02
N GLN A 491 -17.96 16.64 38.45
CA GLN A 491 -17.88 15.28 39.01
C GLN A 491 -17.93 14.30 37.81
N HIS A 492 -17.11 13.25 37.74
CA HIS A 492 -17.49 11.88 38.11
C HIS A 492 -16.27 11.09 38.63
N GLN A 493 -16.57 10.12 39.50
CA GLN A 493 -15.67 9.57 40.51
C GLN A 493 -14.78 8.45 39.95
N MET A 494 -13.49 8.75 39.85
CA MET A 494 -12.36 7.83 39.65
C MET A 494 -11.26 8.23 40.68
N PRO A 495 -10.26 7.38 40.99
CA PRO A 495 -9.32 7.61 42.10
C PRO A 495 -8.69 9.01 42.05
N THR A 496 -8.55 9.69 43.20
CA THR A 496 -8.15 11.11 43.20
C THR A 496 -6.74 11.29 42.58
N PRO A 497 -6.52 12.30 41.70
CA PRO A 497 -5.21 12.56 41.08
C PRO A 497 -4.06 12.69 42.09
N LYS A 498 -4.35 13.19 43.30
CA LYS A 498 -3.38 13.31 44.40
C LYS A 498 -2.96 11.95 44.99
N GLN A 499 -3.84 10.95 45.02
CA GLN A 499 -3.51 9.59 45.47
C GLN A 499 -2.68 8.85 44.43
N ILE A 500 -3.00 9.01 43.15
CA ILE A 500 -2.22 8.45 42.04
C ILE A 500 -0.81 9.07 42.02
N ASP A 501 -0.70 10.39 42.12
CA ASP A 501 0.60 11.08 42.11
C ASP A 501 1.45 10.75 43.33
N SER A 502 0.83 10.54 44.49
CA SER A 502 1.53 10.12 45.71
C SER A 502 2.07 8.69 45.59
N LEU A 503 1.36 7.77 44.93
CA LEU A 503 1.83 6.41 44.70
C LEU A 503 2.97 6.39 43.68
N LEU A 504 2.80 7.05 42.54
CA LEU A 504 3.80 7.10 41.48
C LEU A 504 5.10 7.76 41.96
N THR A 505 5.02 8.80 42.78
CA THR A 505 6.21 9.44 43.36
C THR A 505 6.91 8.55 44.39
N LYS A 506 6.14 7.80 45.19
CA LYS A 506 6.69 6.92 46.24
C LYS A 506 7.51 5.76 45.66
N TYR A 507 7.07 5.19 44.54
CA TYR A 507 7.75 4.08 43.86
C TYR A 507 8.61 4.55 42.68
N LYS A 508 8.98 5.84 42.64
CA LYS A 508 9.82 6.38 41.58
C LYS A 508 11.22 5.75 41.65
N VAL A 509 11.54 4.94 40.65
CA VAL A 509 12.84 4.29 40.46
C VAL A 509 13.92 5.34 40.13
N SER A 510 15.15 5.12 40.58
CA SER A 510 16.28 6.01 40.28
C SER A 510 16.55 6.12 38.77
N ASP A 511 17.10 7.26 38.32
CA ASP A 511 17.43 7.46 36.90
C ASP A 511 18.47 6.44 36.40
N GLU A 512 19.41 6.04 37.28
CA GLU A 512 20.47 5.08 36.98
C GLU A 512 19.91 3.68 36.74
N GLU A 513 18.98 3.23 37.58
CA GLU A 513 18.36 1.91 37.44
C GLU A 513 17.43 1.86 36.23
N ALA A 514 16.64 2.91 36.02
CA ALA A 514 15.79 3.04 34.84
C ALA A 514 16.62 3.04 33.54
N ALA A 515 17.82 3.61 33.54
CA ALA A 515 18.72 3.59 32.40
C ALA A 515 19.25 2.18 32.08
N LYS A 516 19.50 1.34 33.09
CA LYS A 516 19.90 -0.07 32.88
C LYS A 516 18.75 -0.87 32.26
N PHE A 517 17.52 -0.68 32.75
CA PHE A 517 16.33 -1.27 32.13
C PHE A 517 16.13 -0.77 30.70
N GLY A 518 16.22 0.54 30.49
CA GLY A 518 16.12 1.19 29.17
C GLY A 518 17.17 0.71 28.16
N ARG A 519 18.30 0.15 28.62
CA ARG A 519 19.35 -0.40 27.78
C ARG A 519 19.01 -1.78 27.20
N LEU A 520 18.13 -2.55 27.85
CA LEU A 520 17.70 -3.85 27.33
C LEU A 520 17.09 -3.70 25.94
N VAL A 521 17.23 -4.73 25.11
CA VAL A 521 16.68 -4.73 23.76
C VAL A 521 15.28 -5.34 23.77
N ILE A 522 14.40 -4.80 22.95
CA ILE A 522 13.04 -5.27 22.71
C ILE A 522 12.82 -5.47 21.21
N GLN A 523 12.07 -6.51 20.84
CA GLN A 523 11.58 -6.68 19.48
C GLN A 523 10.19 -6.05 19.37
N ASP A 524 10.03 -5.00 18.55
CA ASP A 524 8.71 -4.42 18.34
C ASP A 524 7.82 -5.28 17.43
N GLN A 525 6.54 -4.89 17.28
CA GLN A 525 5.60 -5.64 16.43
C GLN A 525 6.01 -5.69 14.95
N GLY A 526 6.84 -4.76 14.48
CA GLY A 526 7.39 -4.76 13.12
C GLY A 526 8.68 -5.55 12.99
N GLY A 527 9.15 -6.20 14.06
CA GLY A 527 10.40 -6.97 14.09
C GLY A 527 11.67 -6.14 14.29
N ARG A 528 11.56 -4.81 14.50
CA ARG A 528 12.73 -3.97 14.77
C ARG A 528 13.24 -4.22 16.18
N MET A 529 14.53 -4.54 16.26
CA MET A 529 15.29 -4.60 17.51
C MET A 529 15.68 -3.18 17.93
N LYS A 530 15.22 -2.72 19.08
CA LYS A 530 15.58 -1.39 19.61
C LYS A 530 15.77 -1.43 21.13
N PRO A 531 16.50 -0.48 21.73
CA PRO A 531 16.54 -0.35 23.17
C PRO A 531 15.15 -0.03 23.74
N ILE A 532 14.85 -0.51 24.94
CA ILE A 532 13.62 -0.15 25.67
C ILE A 532 13.52 1.38 25.81
N ASN A 533 14.64 2.09 25.92
CA ASN A 533 14.68 3.55 25.92
C ASN A 533 14.09 4.20 24.66
N THR A 534 14.41 3.68 23.48
CA THR A 534 13.77 4.15 22.23
C THR A 534 12.28 3.86 22.27
N PHE A 535 11.91 2.65 22.70
CA PHE A 535 10.51 2.25 22.77
C PHE A 535 9.70 3.10 23.76
N SER A 536 10.21 3.32 24.97
CA SER A 536 9.57 4.07 26.05
C SER A 536 9.39 5.54 25.65
N SER A 537 10.40 6.13 24.99
CA SER A 537 10.34 7.49 24.44
C SER A 537 9.32 7.60 23.31
N GLU A 538 9.32 6.65 22.36
CA GLU A 538 8.30 6.57 21.30
C GLU A 538 6.89 6.42 21.86
N LEU A 539 6.71 5.58 22.88
CA LEU A 539 5.43 5.34 23.55
C LEU A 539 4.86 6.64 24.12
N LEU A 540 5.62 7.34 24.97
CA LEU A 540 5.16 8.60 25.55
C LEU A 540 4.91 9.65 24.47
N ARG A 541 5.80 9.81 23.49
CA ARG A 541 5.63 10.81 22.42
C ARG A 541 4.40 10.53 21.56
N LYS A 542 4.10 9.27 21.26
CA LYS A 542 2.92 8.89 20.47
C LYS A 542 1.63 9.04 21.26
N VAL A 543 1.63 8.64 22.54
CA VAL A 543 0.43 8.63 23.38
C VAL A 543 0.13 10.02 23.95
N SER A 544 1.11 10.72 24.53
CA SER A 544 0.91 11.98 25.27
C SER A 544 1.48 13.24 24.58
N LYS A 545 2.25 13.07 23.49
CA LYS A 545 3.06 14.13 22.86
C LYS A 545 4.13 14.75 23.77
N GLN A 546 4.51 14.04 24.83
CA GLN A 546 5.58 14.44 25.74
C GLN A 546 6.67 13.35 25.77
N ASP A 547 7.88 13.73 26.15
CA ASP A 547 9.03 12.84 26.36
C ASP A 547 9.28 12.51 27.84
N HIS A 548 8.54 13.17 28.74
CA HIS A 548 8.57 12.99 30.19
C HIS A 548 7.14 12.96 30.75
N TYR A 549 6.97 12.42 31.96
CA TYR A 549 5.70 12.44 32.67
C TYR A 549 5.93 12.84 34.13
N LYS A 550 5.40 14.00 34.55
CA LYS A 550 5.45 14.51 35.94
C LYS A 550 6.83 14.36 36.63
N GLY A 551 7.91 14.67 35.92
CA GLY A 551 9.28 14.57 36.43
C GLY A 551 9.92 13.19 36.36
N MET A 552 9.25 12.22 35.75
CA MET A 552 9.81 10.93 35.33
C MET A 552 10.27 11.02 33.88
N ASN A 553 11.44 10.46 33.59
CA ASN A 553 11.88 10.20 32.21
C ASN A 553 11.05 9.05 31.60
N SER A 554 11.21 8.80 30.29
CA SER A 554 10.41 7.79 29.58
C SER A 554 10.59 6.37 30.12
N ASP A 555 11.80 6.00 30.54
CA ASP A 555 12.10 4.68 31.10
C ASP A 555 11.45 4.47 32.46
N GLN A 556 11.53 5.47 33.34
CA GLN A 556 10.84 5.46 34.63
C GLN A 556 9.32 5.37 34.47
N ALA A 557 8.76 6.13 33.53
CA ALA A 557 7.33 6.10 33.26
C ALA A 557 6.89 4.73 32.73
N PHE A 558 7.62 4.15 31.78
CA PHE A 558 7.30 2.84 31.23
C PHE A 558 7.50 1.70 32.25
N LEU A 559 8.52 1.78 33.09
CA LEU A 559 8.70 0.84 34.19
C LEU A 559 7.57 0.94 35.23
N SER A 560 7.13 2.16 35.53
CA SER A 560 5.97 2.37 36.40
C SER A 560 4.66 1.84 35.79
N MET A 561 4.51 1.95 34.46
CA MET A 561 3.38 1.38 33.70
C MET A 561 3.32 -0.14 33.82
N THR A 562 4.47 -0.80 33.87
CA THR A 562 4.55 -2.27 33.98
C THR A 562 4.41 -2.75 35.43
N GLN A 563 4.87 -1.96 36.41
CA GLN A 563 4.67 -2.24 37.85
C GLN A 563 3.21 -2.04 38.28
N PHE A 564 2.59 -0.94 37.85
CA PHE A 564 1.26 -0.51 38.32
C PHE A 564 0.27 -0.29 37.18
N PRO A 565 -0.01 -1.31 36.34
CA PRO A 565 -0.86 -1.13 35.16
C PRO A 565 -2.27 -0.66 35.51
N GLN A 566 -2.81 -1.11 36.64
CA GLN A 566 -4.14 -0.69 37.15
C GLN A 566 -4.20 0.80 37.49
N VAL A 567 -3.09 1.38 37.97
CA VAL A 567 -3.00 2.81 38.26
C VAL A 567 -2.95 3.60 36.96
N TRP A 568 -2.08 3.18 36.04
CA TRP A 568 -1.90 3.83 34.74
C TRP A 568 -3.12 3.73 33.81
N TYR A 569 -4.00 2.74 34.02
CA TYR A 569 -5.30 2.65 33.37
C TYR A 569 -6.18 3.89 33.62
N ASN A 570 -5.98 4.53 34.77
CA ASN A 570 -6.72 5.71 35.24
C ASN A 570 -5.97 7.03 35.03
N VAL A 571 -4.71 6.99 34.57
CA VAL A 571 -3.90 8.20 34.34
C VAL A 571 -4.33 8.87 33.04
N PRO A 572 -4.69 10.17 33.03
CA PRO A 572 -5.02 10.89 31.81
C PRO A 572 -3.76 11.15 30.98
N LEU A 573 -3.42 10.20 30.11
CA LEU A 573 -2.20 10.21 29.29
C LEU A 573 -2.48 10.34 27.80
N ILE A 574 -3.62 9.83 27.32
CA ILE A 574 -3.93 9.76 25.89
C ILE A 574 -4.26 11.16 25.38
N TYR A 575 -3.36 11.72 24.56
CA TYR A 575 -3.53 13.03 23.96
C TYR A 575 -4.58 13.01 22.86
N MET A 576 -5.51 13.95 22.95
CA MET A 576 -6.55 14.21 21.95
C MET A 576 -6.57 15.69 21.57
N LYS A 577 -7.05 15.98 20.36
CA LYS A 577 -7.25 17.37 19.93
C LYS A 577 -8.39 17.99 20.73
N LYS A 578 -8.20 19.23 21.19
CA LYS A 578 -9.20 19.95 21.99
C LYS A 578 -10.54 20.11 21.26
N ASP A 579 -10.50 20.28 19.96
CA ASP A 579 -11.67 20.58 19.14
C ASP A 579 -12.41 19.31 18.65
N ASN A 580 -12.01 18.12 19.13
CA ASN A 580 -12.65 16.87 18.74
C ASN A 580 -13.78 16.47 19.70
N ASP A 581 -14.83 17.28 19.72
CA ASP A 581 -16.02 17.10 20.56
C ASP A 581 -16.65 15.71 20.41
N SER A 582 -16.48 15.07 19.25
CA SER A 582 -17.07 13.76 18.96
C SER A 582 -16.44 12.66 19.80
N ILE A 583 -15.10 12.63 19.88
CA ILE A 583 -14.39 11.66 20.72
C ILE A 583 -14.68 11.97 22.20
N HIS A 584 -14.64 13.24 22.63
CA HIS A 584 -14.91 13.61 24.02
C HIS A 584 -16.30 13.15 24.48
N LYS A 585 -17.34 13.38 23.67
CA LYS A 585 -18.70 12.92 23.95
C LYS A 585 -18.79 11.41 24.03
N LEU A 586 -18.15 10.72 23.10
CA LEU A 586 -18.27 9.27 22.98
C LEU A 586 -17.57 8.52 24.13
N ILE A 587 -16.44 9.02 24.61
CA ILE A 587 -15.73 8.44 25.76
C ILE A 587 -16.23 8.98 27.12
N GLY A 588 -17.05 10.04 27.12
CA GLY A 588 -17.68 10.59 28.31
C GLY A 588 -16.77 11.51 29.14
N VAL A 589 -15.89 12.27 28.49
CA VAL A 589 -15.03 13.27 29.14
C VAL A 589 -15.48 14.70 28.79
N SER A 590 -15.08 15.68 29.60
CA SER A 590 -15.38 17.10 29.36
C SER A 590 -14.84 17.57 28.01
N LEU A 591 -15.63 18.41 27.31
CA LEU A 591 -15.23 19.01 26.05
C LEU A 591 -13.96 19.87 26.23
N GLY A 592 -13.04 19.82 25.28
CA GLY A 592 -11.80 20.60 25.32
C GLY A 592 -10.67 20.02 26.18
N GLU A 593 -10.88 18.86 26.82
CA GLU A 593 -9.84 18.15 27.55
C GLU A 593 -8.73 17.67 26.61
N LYS A 594 -7.47 17.91 26.99
CA LYS A 594 -6.31 17.52 26.16
C LYS A 594 -5.93 16.05 26.34
N TYR A 595 -6.26 15.48 27.50
CA TYR A 595 -5.80 14.17 27.91
C TYR A 595 -6.97 13.36 28.47
N ALA A 596 -7.07 12.10 28.05
CA ALA A 596 -8.06 11.17 28.57
C ALA A 596 -7.37 9.93 29.16
N PRO A 597 -7.95 9.33 30.22
CA PRO A 597 -7.45 8.08 30.76
C PRO A 597 -7.90 6.91 29.88
N LEU A 598 -7.12 5.83 29.86
CA LEU A 598 -7.41 4.65 29.02
C LEU A 598 -8.79 4.06 29.34
N VAL A 599 -9.16 4.02 30.62
CA VAL A 599 -10.47 3.54 31.10
C VAL A 599 -11.67 4.24 30.45
N SER A 600 -11.54 5.51 30.06
CA SER A 600 -12.66 6.26 29.47
C SER A 600 -13.11 5.70 28.12
N PHE A 601 -12.24 4.98 27.42
CA PHE A 601 -12.50 4.37 26.12
C PHE A 601 -13.30 3.07 26.19
N PHE A 602 -13.51 2.53 27.40
CA PHE A 602 -14.27 1.30 27.64
C PHE A 602 -15.54 1.62 28.44
N ASP A 603 -16.63 0.89 28.17
CA ASP A 603 -17.86 0.98 28.95
C ASP A 603 -17.80 0.11 30.22
N GLU A 604 -18.85 0.15 31.05
CA GLU A 604 -18.94 -0.64 32.30
C GLU A 604 -18.90 -2.16 32.09
N ARG A 605 -19.17 -2.62 30.86
CA ARG A 605 -19.12 -4.04 30.46
C ARG A 605 -17.79 -4.41 29.79
N GLY A 606 -16.87 -3.45 29.64
CA GLY A 606 -15.57 -3.63 28.99
C GLY A 606 -15.62 -3.52 27.46
N ASN A 607 -16.74 -3.12 26.85
CA ASN A 607 -16.80 -2.92 25.41
C ASN A 607 -16.04 -1.66 25.02
N TYR A 608 -15.33 -1.72 23.90
CA TYR A 608 -14.59 -0.59 23.36
C TYR A 608 -15.53 0.41 22.67
N LYS A 609 -15.65 1.61 23.24
CA LYS A 609 -16.65 2.61 22.81
C LYS A 609 -16.44 3.08 21.36
N LEU A 610 -15.20 3.14 20.87
CA LEU A 610 -14.90 3.62 19.51
C LEU A 610 -15.19 2.58 18.42
N ALA A 611 -15.47 1.31 18.77
CA ALA A 611 -15.52 0.19 17.82
C ALA A 611 -16.48 0.42 16.64
N GLY A 612 -17.68 0.94 16.89
CA GLY A 612 -18.68 1.16 15.83
C GLY A 612 -18.24 2.17 14.77
N VAL A 613 -17.51 3.22 15.17
CA VAL A 613 -16.98 4.25 14.24
C VAL A 613 -15.71 3.77 13.54
N LEU A 614 -14.93 2.93 14.22
CA LEU A 614 -13.66 2.42 13.69
C LEU A 614 -13.84 1.41 12.57
N ASP A 615 -14.90 0.60 12.58
CA ASP A 615 -15.15 -0.38 11.51
C ASP A 615 -15.33 0.32 10.14
N GLU A 616 -16.13 1.39 10.09
CA GLU A 616 -16.26 2.23 8.89
C GLU A 616 -14.96 2.98 8.56
N ALA A 617 -14.25 3.48 9.58
CA ALA A 617 -13.02 4.25 9.38
C ALA A 617 -11.87 3.40 8.81
N TYR A 618 -11.70 2.15 9.26
CA TYR A 618 -10.65 1.25 8.77
C TYR A 618 -10.99 0.65 7.39
N LYS A 619 -12.28 0.52 7.05
CA LYS A 619 -12.73 0.13 5.70
C LYS A 619 -12.59 1.26 4.69
N ALA A 620 -12.52 2.51 5.13
CA ALA A 620 -12.40 3.67 4.26
C ALA A 620 -11.03 3.70 3.55
N ALA A 621 -11.07 3.71 2.22
CA ALA A 621 -9.91 3.81 1.34
C ALA A 621 -9.02 5.04 1.64
N VAL A 622 -9.61 6.22 1.86
CA VAL A 622 -8.97 7.36 2.52
C VAL A 622 -9.87 7.85 3.64
N PRO A 623 -9.43 7.70 4.89
CA PRO A 623 -10.14 8.25 6.02
C PRO A 623 -10.21 9.78 5.93
N ASN A 624 -11.40 10.36 6.09
CA ASN A 624 -11.57 11.81 6.25
C ASN A 624 -10.98 12.28 7.59
N GLN A 625 -10.92 13.59 7.87
CA GLN A 625 -10.27 14.08 9.09
C GLN A 625 -10.91 13.54 10.39
N PHE A 626 -12.23 13.35 10.39
CA PHE A 626 -12.95 12.73 11.50
C PHE A 626 -12.49 11.28 11.70
N GLN A 627 -12.55 10.45 10.65
CA GLN A 627 -12.12 9.05 10.69
C GLN A 627 -10.62 8.92 11.05
N LYS A 628 -9.76 9.81 10.52
CA LYS A 628 -8.33 9.87 10.88
C LYS A 628 -8.12 10.10 12.37
N ASP A 629 -8.89 11.01 12.97
CA ASP A 629 -8.77 11.32 14.39
C ASP A 629 -9.19 10.12 15.25
N PHE A 630 -10.23 9.37 14.86
CA PHE A 630 -10.63 8.14 15.54
C PHE A 630 -9.58 7.04 15.39
N ILE A 631 -9.02 6.83 14.20
CA ILE A 631 -7.92 5.89 13.97
C ILE A 631 -6.67 6.28 14.78
N GLU A 632 -6.35 7.58 14.87
CA GLU A 632 -5.23 8.06 15.67
C GLU A 632 -5.45 7.83 17.17
N ALA A 633 -6.67 8.08 17.66
CA ALA A 633 -7.04 7.77 19.04
C ALA A 633 -6.94 6.26 19.31
N ASP A 634 -7.44 5.44 18.40
CA ASP A 634 -7.38 3.97 18.48
C ASP A 634 -5.95 3.44 18.52
N LYS A 635 -5.06 3.95 17.67
CA LYS A 635 -3.64 3.59 17.70
C LYS A 635 -2.99 3.91 19.05
N LYS A 636 -3.34 5.04 19.68
CA LYS A 636 -2.82 5.41 21.01
C LYS A 636 -3.39 4.53 22.11
N VAL A 637 -4.69 4.23 22.06
CA VAL A 637 -5.39 3.34 22.99
C VAL A 637 -4.76 1.96 22.94
N ASN A 638 -4.65 1.36 21.76
CA ASN A 638 -4.05 0.03 21.59
C ASN A 638 -2.58 0.02 22.00
N LEU A 639 -1.80 1.04 21.63
CA LEU A 639 -0.39 1.12 22.03
C LEU A 639 -0.22 1.19 23.56
N LEU A 640 -1.01 2.03 24.24
CA LEU A 640 -0.97 2.12 25.71
C LEU A 640 -1.51 0.86 26.36
N TYR A 641 -2.60 0.29 25.86
CA TYR A 641 -3.17 -0.96 26.36
C TYR A 641 -2.17 -2.11 26.26
N SER A 642 -1.53 -2.29 25.11
CA SER A 642 -0.50 -3.30 24.91
C SER A 642 0.72 -3.07 25.81
N ALA A 643 1.11 -1.80 26.06
CA ALA A 643 2.17 -1.48 27.01
C ALA A 643 1.81 -1.88 28.45
N LEU A 644 0.61 -1.52 28.91
CA LEU A 644 0.11 -1.85 30.26
C LEU A 644 -0.15 -3.34 30.46
N SER A 645 -0.56 -4.04 29.40
CA SER A 645 -0.76 -5.48 29.45
C SER A 645 0.55 -6.25 29.63
N GLY A 646 1.70 -5.65 29.34
CA GLY A 646 3.02 -6.30 29.35
C GLY A 646 3.37 -7.07 28.06
N GLN A 647 2.42 -7.22 27.12
CA GLN A 647 2.62 -7.93 25.85
C GLN A 647 3.74 -7.35 24.99
N ILE A 648 4.00 -6.05 25.11
CA ILE A 648 5.05 -5.40 24.30
C ILE A 648 6.46 -5.80 24.75
N LEU A 649 6.67 -6.24 26.00
CA LEU A 649 7.99 -6.59 26.57
C LEU A 649 8.57 -7.89 25.99
N LYS A 650 8.75 -7.95 24.67
CA LYS A 650 9.38 -9.03 23.93
C LYS A 650 10.90 -8.94 24.06
N VAL A 651 11.39 -9.34 25.24
CA VAL A 651 12.79 -9.23 25.66
C VAL A 651 13.52 -10.58 25.69
N PHE A 652 12.82 -11.69 25.47
CA PHE A 652 13.39 -13.02 25.51
C PHE A 652 13.58 -13.60 24.09
N PRO A 653 14.81 -13.68 23.55
CA PRO A 653 15.06 -14.41 22.32
C PRO A 653 14.70 -15.89 22.48
N VAL A 654 13.94 -16.44 21.53
CA VAL A 654 13.68 -17.88 21.47
C VAL A 654 14.94 -18.58 20.94
N PRO A 655 15.58 -19.48 21.69
CA PRO A 655 16.80 -20.15 21.24
C PRO A 655 16.60 -20.94 19.94
N ASN A 656 17.49 -20.74 18.97
CA ASN A 656 17.50 -21.42 17.67
C ASN A 656 16.26 -21.21 16.79
N ASP A 657 15.45 -20.18 17.07
CA ASP A 657 14.32 -19.83 16.20
C ASP A 657 14.82 -19.38 14.81
N PRO A 658 14.30 -19.96 13.71
CA PRO A 658 14.78 -19.67 12.36
C PRO A 658 14.55 -18.20 11.96
N ASN A 659 13.55 -17.54 12.54
CA ASN A 659 13.20 -16.14 12.25
C ASN A 659 13.64 -15.17 13.37
N ASN A 660 14.49 -15.63 14.31
CA ASN A 660 14.96 -14.86 15.46
C ASN A 660 13.82 -14.19 16.24
N LYS A 661 12.71 -14.92 16.48
CA LYS A 661 11.57 -14.43 17.26
C LYS A 661 11.94 -14.18 18.71
N TRP A 662 11.49 -13.05 19.26
CA TRP A 662 11.56 -12.73 20.68
C TRP A 662 10.16 -12.68 21.26
N VAL A 663 10.03 -13.15 22.49
CA VAL A 663 8.74 -13.31 23.17
C VAL A 663 8.69 -12.53 24.47
N SER A 664 7.48 -12.16 24.88
CA SER A 664 7.23 -11.55 26.19
C SER A 664 7.03 -12.61 27.27
N PHE A 665 7.18 -12.24 28.56
CA PHE A 665 6.96 -13.18 29.66
C PHE A 665 5.54 -13.76 29.70
N LEU A 666 4.56 -13.12 29.05
CA LEU A 666 3.16 -13.56 28.98
C LEU A 666 2.90 -14.57 27.85
N GLU A 667 3.79 -14.60 26.85
CA GLU A 667 3.72 -15.55 25.73
C GLU A 667 4.38 -16.89 26.11
N VAL A 668 5.10 -16.95 27.23
CA VAL A 668 5.86 -18.13 27.70
C VAL A 668 5.13 -18.82 28.86
N ASN A 669 3.93 -19.35 28.58
CA ASN A 669 3.12 -20.06 29.59
C ASN A 669 3.35 -21.57 29.60
N GLU A 670 3.84 -22.14 28.50
CA GLU A 670 4.12 -23.58 28.36
C GLU A 670 5.63 -23.87 28.42
N GLN A 671 6.00 -25.13 28.72
CA GLN A 671 7.40 -25.55 28.68
C GLN A 671 7.89 -25.56 27.23
N THR A 672 8.98 -24.84 26.97
CA THR A 672 9.60 -24.80 25.63
C THR A 672 10.70 -25.84 25.45
N HIS A 673 11.12 -26.50 26.54
CA HIS A 673 12.29 -27.38 26.59
C HIS A 673 13.58 -26.71 26.10
N THR A 674 13.66 -25.39 26.19
CA THR A 674 14.83 -24.59 25.78
C THR A 674 15.41 -23.81 26.96
N ALA A 675 16.53 -23.12 26.73
CA ALA A 675 17.10 -22.19 27.71
C ALA A 675 16.16 -21.03 28.11
N LEU A 676 15.04 -20.84 27.40
CA LEU A 676 13.99 -19.88 27.76
C LEU A 676 13.32 -20.23 29.10
N ASP A 677 13.17 -21.52 29.40
CA ASP A 677 12.48 -21.99 30.61
C ASP A 677 13.21 -21.60 31.91
N SER A 678 14.53 -21.38 31.85
CA SER A 678 15.32 -20.97 33.01
C SER A 678 15.28 -19.46 33.27
N ILE A 679 14.91 -18.64 32.27
CA ILE A 679 14.96 -17.18 32.35
C ILE A 679 13.57 -16.51 32.35
N LYS A 680 12.50 -17.23 32.01
CA LYS A 680 11.14 -16.65 31.83
C LYS A 680 10.60 -15.88 33.04
N ASN A 681 11.02 -16.25 34.25
CA ASN A 681 10.59 -15.58 35.50
C ASN A 681 11.42 -14.34 35.86
N VAL A 682 12.48 -14.00 35.11
CA VAL A 682 13.38 -12.89 35.45
C VAL A 682 12.66 -11.54 35.43
N ILE A 683 11.78 -11.27 34.45
CA ILE A 683 11.03 -10.00 34.41
C ILE A 683 10.03 -9.90 35.58
N PRO A 684 9.17 -10.90 35.86
CA PRO A 684 8.33 -10.87 37.06
C PRO A 684 9.10 -10.67 38.37
N TYR A 685 10.24 -11.36 38.53
CA TYR A 685 11.08 -11.20 39.72
C TYR A 685 11.76 -9.83 39.79
N TYR A 686 12.18 -9.28 38.66
CA TYR A 686 12.74 -7.93 38.58
C TYR A 686 11.70 -6.87 38.96
N LEU A 687 10.47 -6.98 38.45
CA LEU A 687 9.37 -6.07 38.81
C LEU A 687 9.08 -6.14 40.31
N SER A 688 9.07 -7.34 40.90
CA SER A 688 8.89 -7.50 42.36
C SER A 688 10.07 -6.98 43.19
N SER A 689 11.30 -7.11 42.70
CA SER A 689 12.49 -6.61 43.42
C SER A 689 12.57 -5.09 43.38
N ILE A 690 12.17 -4.47 42.27
CA ILE A 690 12.28 -3.02 42.09
C ILE A 690 11.26 -2.23 42.92
N ASP A 691 10.09 -2.81 43.22
CA ASP A 691 9.13 -2.23 44.17
C ASP A 691 9.73 -2.03 45.57
N LYS A 692 10.54 -2.99 46.01
CA LYS A 692 11.24 -2.93 47.31
C LYS A 692 12.44 -1.98 47.23
N ALA A 693 13.21 -2.08 46.15
CA ALA A 693 14.41 -1.26 45.93
C ALA A 693 14.09 0.23 45.80
N ALA A 694 12.94 0.59 45.20
CA ALA A 694 12.49 1.98 45.10
C ALA A 694 12.30 2.64 46.47
N ILE A 695 11.95 1.86 47.50
CA ILE A 695 11.77 2.35 48.88
C ILE A 695 13.09 2.29 49.68
N SER A 696 13.82 1.16 49.59
CA SER A 696 15.02 0.93 50.40
C SER A 696 16.28 1.57 49.84
N GLY A 697 16.31 1.89 48.54
CA GLY A 697 17.50 2.32 47.81
C GLY A 697 18.48 1.20 47.45
N ASP A 698 18.20 -0.07 47.78
CA ASP A 698 19.08 -1.21 47.48
C ASP A 698 18.67 -1.93 46.18
N TYR A 699 19.41 -1.68 45.10
CA TYR A 699 19.15 -2.22 43.76
C TYR A 699 19.97 -3.47 43.40
N LYS A 700 20.76 -4.04 44.31
CA LYS A 700 21.69 -5.16 43.98
C LYS A 700 21.02 -6.36 43.33
N LEU A 701 19.84 -6.76 43.82
CA LEU A 701 19.09 -7.90 43.27
C LEU A 701 18.54 -7.58 41.88
N SER A 702 17.93 -6.40 41.73
CA SER A 702 17.39 -5.91 40.44
C SER A 702 18.48 -5.82 39.37
N ASP A 703 19.65 -5.32 39.75
CA ASP A 703 20.85 -5.25 38.90
C ASP A 703 21.30 -6.62 38.41
N SER A 704 21.35 -7.60 39.33
CA SER A 704 21.76 -8.95 39.00
C SER A 704 20.78 -9.60 38.00
N LEU A 705 19.48 -9.36 38.15
CA LEU A 705 18.44 -9.87 37.27
C LEU A 705 18.52 -9.24 35.86
N LEU A 706 18.66 -7.92 35.76
CA LEU A 706 18.83 -7.23 34.47
C LEU A 706 20.09 -7.69 33.75
N LYS A 707 21.21 -7.83 34.47
CA LYS A 707 22.47 -8.34 33.89
C LYS A 707 22.33 -9.78 33.41
N GLY A 708 21.58 -10.62 34.14
CA GLY A 708 21.24 -11.98 33.71
C GLY A 708 20.46 -12.00 32.39
N LEU A 709 19.46 -11.13 32.26
CA LEU A 709 18.67 -10.99 31.05
C LEU A 709 19.50 -10.41 29.88
N GLU A 710 20.33 -9.41 30.12
CA GLU A 710 21.22 -8.85 29.10
C GLU A 710 22.19 -9.92 28.57
N ASN A 711 22.82 -10.70 29.45
CA ASN A 711 23.68 -11.81 29.05
C ASN A 711 22.93 -12.87 28.24
N TYR A 712 21.67 -13.14 28.58
CA TYR A 712 20.81 -14.04 27.82
C TYR A 712 20.53 -13.49 26.42
N GLN A 713 20.20 -12.19 26.30
CA GLN A 713 20.01 -11.51 25.02
C GLN A 713 21.28 -11.53 24.16
N ILE A 714 22.46 -11.33 24.75
CA ILE A 714 23.74 -11.41 24.06
C ILE A 714 24.00 -12.83 23.55
N LYS A 715 23.71 -13.86 24.36
CA LYS A 715 23.99 -15.25 24.00
C LYS A 715 23.04 -15.79 22.93
N TYR A 716 21.74 -15.62 23.11
CA TYR A 716 20.70 -16.26 22.26
C TYR A 716 20.11 -15.31 21.21
N GLY A 717 20.28 -13.99 21.38
CA GLY A 717 19.81 -12.97 20.44
C GLY A 717 20.90 -12.34 19.57
N SER A 718 22.14 -12.81 19.62
CA SER A 718 23.31 -12.20 18.97
C SER A 718 23.16 -11.92 17.47
N LYS A 719 22.37 -12.74 16.76
CA LYS A 719 22.15 -12.60 15.32
C LYS A 719 21.44 -11.29 14.94
N VAL A 720 20.54 -10.80 15.80
CA VAL A 720 19.67 -9.63 15.51
C VAL A 720 19.80 -8.51 16.54
N ARG A 721 20.36 -8.78 17.73
CA ARG A 721 20.61 -7.77 18.76
C ARG A 721 21.61 -6.74 18.23
N PRO A 722 21.31 -5.43 18.28
CA PRO A 722 22.29 -4.40 17.96
C PRO A 722 23.54 -4.51 18.84
N SER A 723 24.70 -4.13 18.31
CA SER A 723 25.93 -4.07 19.10
C SER A 723 25.81 -3.03 20.20
N ASP A 724 26.56 -3.19 21.30
CA ASP A 724 26.47 -2.28 22.44
C ASP A 724 26.73 -0.83 22.05
N LYS A 725 27.68 -0.59 21.14
CA LYS A 725 27.94 0.75 20.59
C LYS A 725 26.73 1.34 19.87
N LYS A 726 25.98 0.54 19.11
CA LYS A 726 24.75 1.00 18.42
C LYS A 726 23.65 1.34 19.43
N ILE A 727 23.48 0.50 20.46
CA ILE A 727 22.54 0.74 21.56
C ILE A 727 22.87 2.06 22.25
N ASP A 728 24.13 2.27 22.65
CA ASP A 728 24.56 3.49 23.32
C ASP A 728 24.35 4.73 22.43
N THR A 729 24.62 4.61 21.13
CA THR A 729 24.46 5.70 20.16
C THR A 729 22.98 6.07 19.99
N GLU A 730 22.09 5.07 19.93
CA GLU A 730 20.65 5.29 19.79
C GLU A 730 20.05 5.93 21.06
N ILE A 731 20.43 5.45 22.24
CA ILE A 731 20.05 6.06 23.53
C ILE A 731 20.54 7.51 23.60
N LEU A 732 21.78 7.76 23.18
CA LEU A 732 22.38 9.09 23.16
C LEU A 732 21.68 10.03 22.16
N TYR A 733 21.30 9.52 20.99
CA TYR A 733 20.49 10.25 20.00
C TYR A 733 19.13 10.65 20.58
N ASN A 734 18.45 9.73 21.26
CA ASN A 734 17.16 10.01 21.90
C ASN A 734 17.28 11.05 23.02
N LYS A 735 18.39 11.03 23.78
CA LYS A 735 18.65 12.00 24.84
C LYS A 735 18.97 13.40 24.32
N TYR A 736 19.77 13.50 23.25
CA TYR A 736 20.17 14.80 22.70
C TYR A 736 19.12 15.45 21.81
N ASP A 737 18.22 14.65 21.20
CA ASP A 737 17.09 15.15 20.40
C ASP A 737 17.51 16.27 19.44
N ILE A 738 18.48 15.97 18.56
CA ILE A 738 19.20 16.95 17.72
C ILE A 738 18.27 17.79 16.81
N PHE A 739 17.01 17.34 16.63
CA PHE A 739 16.01 17.98 15.77
C PHE A 739 14.89 18.69 16.54
N LYS A 740 15.04 18.91 17.84
CA LYS A 740 14.05 19.62 18.67
C LYS A 740 13.95 21.11 18.36
#